data_AF-A0A8C9E6R2-F1
#
_entry.id   AF-A0A8C9E6R2-F1
#
_cell.length_a   1.000
_cell.length_b   1.000
_cell.length_c   1.000
_cell.angle_alpha   90.00
_cell.angle_beta   90.00
_cell.angle_gamma   90.00
#
_symmetry.space_group_name_H-M   'P 1'
#
loop_
_entity.id
_entity.type
_entity.pdbx_description
1 polymer ?
#
loop_
_entity_poly.entity_id
_entity_poly.type
_entity_poly.pdbx_seq_one_letter_code
_entity_poly.pdbx_strand_id
1 'polypeptide(L)'
;MASAAVESFVAKQLDLLELERDAEVEERRSWQENVSLKELQSRGVCLLKLQVSSQRTGLYGRLLVTFEPRRCMSAAVLPSNSFISGDIVGLYEEDSQLATGILTRITQQLVTVAFDESHDFQLSLDREHSYRLLKLANDITYKRLKKTLITLKKYHSGPAASLTEVLFGGSDPSPASEIPSLTFYNGTLDASQQEAVWFALSQKELAIIHGPPGTGKTTTVVEIILQAVKQGSKVLCCAPSNIAVDNLVEQLAQWKQRLLRLGHPARLLESVQQHSLDAVLARGDGTRIVADIRKDMDQVLAKSKETRNKREKSNFRNEIKVLRKELKEREEAAMLESLVAANVVLATNTGASSDGPLKLLPDGHFDMVVIDECAQALEASCWIPLLKARKCVLAGDHRQLPPTIFSHKAALAGLSLSLMERLAEGHGARSVRMLSVQYRMHQAIARWASEALYHGQLTTHPSVAGHLLRDLPGVAATEETGVPLLLLDTAGCGLFELEDEDEQSKGNPGEVRLVSLHVQALVDAGVQAGDIAIITPYNLQVDLLRQSLTHRHPELEIKSVDGFQGREKEAVILSFVRSNRKGEVGFLAENRRVNVAVTRARRHVAVVCDSHTVSSHAFLKTLVDYFTEHGEVRTAFEYLDDIVPENYSREGAQGPGQAGAKTRGSAATARRAPGSGQPTGAALGRKKPGTAPLSSEAQPQPSLNGGGREGARSRGGAEQFGAVITEFIASEKTQLEFPASLDSQDRMWVHQIAEEYGLRHESAGEGKERFITVSKRVPAAPAAPATPAGPGSKAPLCPEPPSPAQTEPAIGEQSSQGQPDLKVLHLDRLQRAGSQLEQRATGSGPRRLPEKKKKKEAEGPMAIDLPAGEDFDALVSAAIKADNTCGLAKCTASVVTLGQLCQHCSRRYCLSHHLPETHGCGERARAHARQRISQEGVPYAGSGTKDRSLDPAKRAQLQRRLDKKLDQLTGQRRGKRKEKGK
;
A
#
# COMPACT_ATOMS: atom_id res chain seq x y z
N MET A 1 -9.34 -40.40 2.60
CA MET A 1 -8.08 -39.71 2.19
C MET A 1 -8.15 -38.21 2.43
N ALA A 2 -9.23 -37.52 2.04
CA ALA A 2 -9.39 -36.06 2.16
C ALA A 2 -8.83 -35.41 3.45
N SER A 3 -9.14 -35.95 4.64
CA SER A 3 -8.67 -35.37 5.92
C SER A 3 -7.15 -35.15 6.00
N ALA A 4 -6.33 -36.05 5.46
CA ALA A 4 -4.87 -35.91 5.47
C ALA A 4 -4.38 -34.84 4.48
N ALA A 5 -5.06 -34.71 3.32
CA ALA A 5 -4.80 -33.65 2.36
C ALA A 5 -5.18 -32.28 2.95
N VAL A 6 -6.32 -32.18 3.63
CA VAL A 6 -6.77 -30.98 4.37
C VAL A 6 -5.76 -30.58 5.43
N GLU A 7 -5.27 -31.51 6.26
CA GLU A 7 -4.27 -31.20 7.29
C GLU A 7 -2.94 -30.71 6.71
N SER A 8 -2.43 -31.37 5.65
CA SER A 8 -1.20 -30.98 4.95
C SER A 8 -1.32 -29.61 4.29
N PHE A 9 -2.44 -29.36 3.60
CA PHE A 9 -2.77 -28.08 3.00
C PHE A 9 -2.87 -26.96 4.04
N VAL A 10 -3.58 -27.18 5.14
CA VAL A 10 -3.73 -26.17 6.20
C VAL A 10 -2.39 -25.85 6.85
N ALA A 11 -1.55 -26.84 7.14
CA ALA A 11 -0.20 -26.60 7.65
C ALA A 11 0.61 -25.72 6.67
N LYS A 12 0.70 -26.13 5.40
CA LYS A 12 1.42 -25.38 4.37
C LYS A 12 0.91 -23.95 4.21
N GLN A 13 -0.41 -23.75 4.14
CA GLN A 13 -1.01 -22.42 3.97
C GLN A 13 -0.83 -21.52 5.20
N LEU A 14 -0.79 -22.08 6.41
CA LEU A 14 -0.48 -21.30 7.61
C LEU A 14 0.95 -20.78 7.58
N ASP A 15 1.93 -21.61 7.23
CA ASP A 15 3.34 -21.19 7.13
C ASP A 15 3.54 -20.14 6.03
N LEU A 16 2.88 -20.31 4.88
CA LEU A 16 2.90 -19.33 3.78
C LEU A 16 2.29 -17.97 4.16
N LEU A 17 1.19 -17.96 4.93
CA LEU A 17 0.55 -16.72 5.37
C LEU A 17 1.33 -15.98 6.46
N GLU A 18 2.10 -16.68 7.31
CA GLU A 18 3.04 -16.04 8.24
C GLU A 18 4.23 -15.44 7.48
N LEU A 19 4.81 -16.17 6.51
CA LEU A 19 5.86 -15.67 5.62
C LEU A 19 5.44 -14.45 4.78
N GLU A 20 4.16 -14.38 4.41
CA GLU A 20 3.60 -13.25 3.67
C GLU A 20 3.35 -12.04 4.58
N ARG A 21 2.70 -12.25 5.74
CA ARG A 21 2.49 -11.18 6.72
C ARG A 21 3.82 -10.56 7.16
N ASP A 22 4.83 -11.39 7.44
CA ASP A 22 6.10 -10.89 7.97
C ASP A 22 6.91 -10.15 6.88
N ALA A 23 6.71 -10.46 5.60
CA ALA A 23 7.22 -9.65 4.49
C ALA A 23 6.50 -8.29 4.40
N GLU A 24 5.16 -8.27 4.38
CA GLU A 24 4.38 -7.01 4.34
C GLU A 24 4.68 -6.11 5.56
N VAL A 25 4.87 -6.70 6.74
CA VAL A 25 5.19 -5.98 7.98
C VAL A 25 6.63 -5.41 7.95
N GLU A 26 7.62 -6.17 7.49
CA GLU A 26 9.00 -5.69 7.48
C GLU A 26 9.25 -4.68 6.34
N GLU A 27 8.57 -4.80 5.19
CA GLU A 27 8.60 -3.77 4.14
C GLU A 27 8.00 -2.45 4.63
N ARG A 28 6.78 -2.48 5.19
CA ARG A 28 6.16 -1.28 5.77
C ARG A 28 6.96 -0.70 6.93
N ARG A 29 7.65 -1.54 7.72
CA ARG A 29 8.58 -1.09 8.76
C ARG A 29 9.81 -0.41 8.16
N SER A 30 10.39 -0.95 7.08
CA SER A 30 11.56 -0.32 6.45
C SER A 30 11.20 1.08 5.92
N TRP A 31 10.00 1.27 5.40
CA TRP A 31 9.48 2.59 5.05
C TRP A 31 9.33 3.49 6.28
N GLN A 32 8.81 2.97 7.41
CA GLN A 32 8.66 3.74 8.64
C GLN A 32 10.00 4.10 9.33
N GLU A 33 11.04 3.28 9.18
CA GLU A 33 12.35 3.48 9.81
C GLU A 33 13.32 4.29 8.94
N ASN A 34 13.28 4.13 7.61
CA ASN A 34 14.24 4.75 6.69
C ASN A 34 13.71 6.01 5.97
N VAL A 35 12.38 6.18 5.86
CA VAL A 35 11.76 7.28 5.08
C VAL A 35 11.19 8.35 6.01
N SER A 36 11.53 9.62 5.76
CA SER A 36 11.06 10.72 6.61
C SER A 36 9.53 10.87 6.57
N LEU A 37 8.92 11.30 7.68
CA LEU A 37 7.46 11.51 7.76
C LEU A 37 6.90 12.44 6.67
N LYS A 38 7.70 13.41 6.19
CA LYS A 38 7.33 14.31 5.09
C LYS A 38 7.32 13.59 3.74
N GLU A 39 8.22 12.63 3.56
CA GLU A 39 8.29 11.80 2.34
C GLU A 39 7.26 10.65 2.38
N LEU A 40 6.91 10.14 3.56
CA LEU A 40 5.71 9.29 3.71
C LEU A 40 4.41 10.05 3.43
N GLN A 41 4.42 11.39 3.53
CA GLN A 41 3.29 12.26 3.15
C GLN A 41 3.28 12.61 1.65
N SER A 42 4.43 12.79 0.98
CA SER A 42 4.49 12.93 -0.50
C SER A 42 4.07 11.63 -1.20
N ARG A 43 4.56 10.48 -0.71
CA ARG A 43 4.12 9.12 -1.11
C ARG A 43 2.69 8.78 -0.67
N GLY A 44 2.03 9.68 0.07
CA GLY A 44 0.60 9.59 0.35
C GLY A 44 0.18 8.53 1.37
N VAL A 45 1.11 7.88 2.08
CA VAL A 45 0.84 6.82 3.07
C VAL A 45 0.76 7.33 4.51
N CYS A 46 1.06 8.62 4.73
CA CYS A 46 0.92 9.31 6.00
C CYS A 46 0.22 10.67 5.83
N LEU A 47 -0.62 11.05 6.80
CA LEU A 47 -1.26 12.36 6.90
C LEU A 47 -0.83 13.05 8.20
N LEU A 48 -0.10 14.15 8.08
CA LEU A 48 0.44 14.93 9.21
C LEU A 48 -0.44 16.15 9.53
N LYS A 49 -0.36 16.61 10.79
CA LYS A 49 -0.94 17.89 11.27
C LYS A 49 -2.46 17.97 11.13
N LEU A 50 -3.14 16.88 11.48
CA LEU A 50 -4.58 16.75 11.53
C LEU A 50 -5.15 17.26 12.86
N GLN A 51 -6.35 17.81 12.82
CA GLN A 51 -7.10 18.36 13.94
C GLN A 51 -8.47 17.66 14.04
N VAL A 52 -9.01 17.41 15.24
CA VAL A 52 -10.32 16.74 15.38
C VAL A 52 -11.46 17.71 15.05
N SER A 53 -12.16 17.42 13.96
CA SER A 53 -13.36 18.13 13.53
C SER A 53 -14.59 17.73 14.36
N SER A 54 -14.87 16.42 14.50
CA SER A 54 -16.01 15.93 15.27
C SER A 54 -15.84 14.49 15.79
N GLN A 55 -16.64 14.13 16.81
CA GLN A 55 -16.73 12.80 17.42
C GLN A 55 -18.21 12.40 17.49
N ARG A 56 -18.57 11.17 17.11
CA ARG A 56 -19.95 10.64 17.16
C ARG A 56 -19.96 9.13 17.37
N THR A 57 -21.06 8.57 17.86
CA THR A 57 -21.22 7.10 17.91
C THR A 57 -21.68 6.53 16.55
N GLY A 58 -20.98 5.49 16.07
CA GLY A 58 -21.29 4.73 14.86
C GLY A 58 -22.02 3.40 15.13
N LEU A 59 -22.10 2.58 14.07
CA LEU A 59 -22.62 1.20 14.13
C LEU A 59 -21.76 0.34 15.08
N TYR A 60 -22.38 -0.67 15.69
CA TYR A 60 -21.78 -1.51 16.73
C TYR A 60 -21.25 -0.73 17.95
N GLY A 61 -21.71 0.51 18.16
CA GLY A 61 -21.27 1.38 19.26
C GLY A 61 -19.86 1.95 19.14
N ARG A 62 -19.21 1.81 17.98
CA ARG A 62 -17.83 2.30 17.72
C ARG A 62 -17.74 3.82 17.73
N LEU A 63 -16.60 4.37 18.18
CA LEU A 63 -16.34 5.80 18.13
C LEU A 63 -15.90 6.23 16.72
N LEU A 64 -16.69 7.08 16.06
CA LEU A 64 -16.33 7.74 14.80
C LEU A 64 -15.69 9.10 15.10
N VAL A 65 -14.45 9.30 14.68
CA VAL A 65 -13.71 10.56 14.80
C VAL A 65 -13.42 11.10 13.41
N THR A 66 -13.79 12.34 13.14
CA THR A 66 -13.47 13.04 11.89
C THR A 66 -12.35 14.05 12.13
N PHE A 67 -11.36 14.02 11.24
CA PHE A 67 -10.15 14.84 11.24
C PHE A 67 -10.16 15.79 10.02
N GLU A 68 -9.63 17.00 10.21
CA GLU A 68 -9.44 18.03 9.18
C GLU A 68 -7.97 18.55 9.20
N PRO A 69 -7.41 19.06 8.08
CA PRO A 69 -6.10 19.71 8.10
C PRO A 69 -6.12 20.96 8.98
N ARG A 70 -5.11 21.11 9.86
CA ARG A 70 -4.98 22.31 10.70
C ARG A 70 -4.85 23.56 9.82
N ARG A 71 -5.79 24.51 9.98
CA ARG A 71 -5.97 25.67 9.08
C ARG A 71 -4.67 26.44 8.81
N CYS A 72 -4.27 26.53 7.54
CA CYS A 72 -3.06 27.25 7.11
C CYS A 72 -3.33 28.13 5.87
N MET A 73 -3.86 29.34 6.12
CA MET A 73 -3.96 30.51 5.22
C MET A 73 -4.57 30.36 3.80
N SER A 74 -5.02 29.17 3.41
CA SER A 74 -5.76 28.88 2.18
C SER A 74 -6.77 27.75 2.43
N ALA A 75 -7.52 27.33 1.41
CA ALA A 75 -8.52 26.27 1.56
C ALA A 75 -7.88 24.97 2.07
N ALA A 76 -8.41 24.44 3.19
CA ALA A 76 -7.81 23.32 3.92
C ALA A 76 -8.06 21.96 3.22
N VAL A 77 -7.35 21.73 2.14
CA VAL A 77 -7.36 20.49 1.35
C VAL A 77 -6.30 19.52 1.91
N LEU A 78 -6.64 18.24 1.98
CA LEU A 78 -5.71 17.16 2.33
C LEU A 78 -4.70 16.94 1.19
N PRO A 79 -3.42 16.64 1.48
CA PRO A 79 -2.45 16.32 0.44
C PRO A 79 -2.85 15.07 -0.35
N SER A 80 -2.34 14.96 -1.58
CA SER A 80 -2.46 13.77 -2.43
C SER A 80 -2.05 12.52 -1.65
N ASN A 81 -2.95 11.53 -1.53
CA ASN A 81 -2.74 10.40 -0.64
C ASN A 81 -3.38 9.11 -1.16
N SER A 82 -2.90 7.97 -0.65
CA SER A 82 -3.29 6.62 -1.05
C SER A 82 -4.17 5.92 0.00
N PHE A 83 -4.81 6.68 0.90
CA PHE A 83 -5.75 6.15 1.88
C PHE A 83 -7.10 5.85 1.20
N ILE A 84 -7.59 4.63 1.40
CA ILE A 84 -8.87 4.17 0.89
C ILE A 84 -9.74 3.83 2.11
N SER A 85 -11.05 4.09 2.01
CA SER A 85 -12.02 3.67 3.03
C SER A 85 -11.77 2.21 3.44
N GLY A 86 -11.85 1.96 4.74
CA GLY A 86 -11.60 0.67 5.39
C GLY A 86 -10.13 0.24 5.50
N ASP A 87 -9.16 1.09 5.16
CA ASP A 87 -7.75 0.87 5.53
C ASP A 87 -7.58 0.87 7.06
N ILE A 88 -6.64 0.07 7.55
CA ILE A 88 -6.23 0.15 8.96
C ILE A 88 -5.27 1.34 9.11
N VAL A 89 -5.55 2.22 10.07
CA VAL A 89 -4.75 3.41 10.34
C VAL A 89 -4.34 3.46 11.81
N GLY A 90 -3.08 3.77 12.05
CA GLY A 90 -2.59 4.12 13.38
C GLY A 90 -2.83 5.61 13.60
N LEU A 91 -3.47 5.95 14.71
CA LEU A 91 -3.54 7.31 15.23
C LEU A 91 -2.37 7.54 16.17
N TYR A 92 -1.69 8.68 16.00
CA TYR A 92 -0.60 9.10 16.86
C TYR A 92 -0.69 10.61 17.14
N GLU A 93 -0.28 11.02 18.33
CA GLU A 93 0.14 12.39 18.65
C GLU A 93 1.66 12.39 18.90
N GLU A 94 2.36 13.47 18.52
CA GLU A 94 3.82 13.55 18.51
C GLU A 94 4.46 12.30 17.85
N ASP A 95 4.96 11.34 18.66
CA ASP A 95 5.50 10.05 18.22
C ASP A 95 4.74 8.80 18.70
N SER A 96 3.67 8.93 19.47
CA SER A 96 3.10 7.80 20.24
C SER A 96 1.90 7.16 19.56
N GLN A 97 1.78 5.83 19.55
CA GLN A 97 0.58 5.19 18.98
C GLN A 97 -0.57 5.17 20.00
N LEU A 98 -1.53 6.10 19.85
CA LEU A 98 -2.74 6.21 20.66
C LEU A 98 -3.65 4.99 20.51
N ALA A 99 -3.96 4.66 19.25
CA ALA A 99 -4.92 3.63 18.90
C ALA A 99 -4.75 3.17 17.46
N THR A 100 -5.36 2.03 17.16
CA THR A 100 -5.54 1.54 15.79
C THR A 100 -7.02 1.68 15.44
N GLY A 101 -7.31 2.27 14.29
CA GLY A 101 -8.66 2.46 13.78
C GLY A 101 -8.81 1.96 12.35
N ILE A 102 -10.06 1.97 11.87
CA ILE A 102 -10.44 1.63 10.50
C ILE A 102 -10.94 2.91 9.83
N LEU A 103 -10.37 3.31 8.70
CA LEU A 103 -10.84 4.46 7.93
C LEU A 103 -12.31 4.23 7.55
N THR A 104 -13.21 5.16 7.85
CA THR A 104 -14.64 5.04 7.48
C THR A 104 -15.06 6.00 6.40
N ARG A 105 -14.35 7.11 6.19
CA ARG A 105 -14.57 8.02 5.08
C ARG A 105 -13.29 8.77 4.77
N ILE A 106 -13.04 9.03 3.50
CA ILE A 106 -12.08 10.04 3.06
C ILE A 106 -12.73 10.94 2.01
N THR A 107 -12.32 12.20 2.00
CA THR A 107 -12.71 13.25 1.06
C THR A 107 -11.51 14.16 0.82
N GLN A 108 -11.62 15.16 -0.04
CA GLN A 108 -10.54 16.14 -0.26
C GLN A 108 -10.22 17.02 0.97
N GLN A 109 -11.08 17.07 2.00
CA GLN A 109 -10.91 17.96 3.16
C GLN A 109 -11.02 17.26 4.53
N LEU A 110 -11.70 16.11 4.60
CA LEU A 110 -12.03 15.41 5.84
C LEU A 110 -11.70 13.91 5.75
N VAL A 111 -11.17 13.37 6.84
CA VAL A 111 -10.93 11.93 7.06
C VAL A 111 -11.68 11.47 8.31
N THR A 112 -12.53 10.47 8.19
CA THR A 112 -13.22 9.83 9.34
C THR A 112 -12.60 8.46 9.62
N VAL A 113 -12.37 8.15 10.90
CA VAL A 113 -11.82 6.88 11.41
C VAL A 113 -12.78 6.31 12.46
N ALA A 114 -13.04 5.01 12.42
CA ALA A 114 -13.70 4.27 13.50
C ALA A 114 -12.65 3.62 14.41
N PHE A 115 -12.81 3.80 15.73
CA PHE A 115 -12.04 3.09 16.75
C PHE A 115 -12.91 2.03 17.44
N ASP A 116 -12.28 0.97 17.93
CA ASP A 116 -12.96 -0.24 18.43
C ASP A 116 -13.13 -0.23 19.97
N GLU A 117 -14.03 -1.11 20.48
CA GLU A 117 -14.57 -1.09 21.85
C GLU A 117 -13.52 -0.96 22.99
N SER A 118 -12.26 -1.35 22.77
CA SER A 118 -11.20 -1.39 23.79
C SER A 118 -10.61 -0.03 24.20
N HIS A 119 -10.72 1.02 23.38
CA HIS A 119 -9.99 2.28 23.61
C HIS A 119 -10.85 3.46 24.11
N ASP A 120 -12.18 3.28 24.18
CA ASP A 120 -13.20 4.32 24.43
C ASP A 120 -13.10 5.07 25.78
N PHE A 121 -12.26 4.61 26.71
CA PHE A 121 -12.05 5.25 28.01
C PHE A 121 -10.64 5.82 28.21
N GLN A 122 -9.80 5.82 27.16
CA GLN A 122 -8.48 6.46 27.14
C GLN A 122 -8.28 7.43 25.97
N LEU A 123 -9.02 7.29 24.85
CA LEU A 123 -8.99 8.23 23.72
C LEU A 123 -9.74 9.54 24.02
N SER A 124 -9.20 10.34 24.92
CA SER A 124 -9.63 11.72 25.14
C SER A 124 -8.99 12.65 24.10
N LEU A 125 -9.41 12.51 22.84
CA LEU A 125 -8.92 13.33 21.74
C LEU A 125 -9.53 14.73 21.79
N ASP A 126 -8.67 15.74 21.72
CA ASP A 126 -9.07 17.16 21.77
C ASP A 126 -9.08 17.83 20.40
N ARG A 127 -9.61 19.05 20.37
CA ARG A 127 -9.58 19.92 19.19
C ARG A 127 -8.29 20.75 19.04
N GLU A 128 -7.42 20.81 20.04
CA GLU A 128 -6.23 21.69 20.02
C GLU A 128 -4.95 20.95 19.63
N HIS A 129 -4.90 19.65 19.90
CA HIS A 129 -3.77 18.78 19.65
C HIS A 129 -3.63 18.40 18.16
N SER A 130 -2.41 18.01 17.76
CA SER A 130 -2.00 17.84 16.36
C SER A 130 -1.67 16.39 16.05
N TYR A 131 -2.64 15.68 15.50
CA TYR A 131 -2.55 14.25 15.20
C TYR A 131 -1.85 13.94 13.87
N ARG A 132 -1.28 12.74 13.76
CA ARG A 132 -0.88 12.11 12.50
C ARG A 132 -1.61 10.77 12.32
N LEU A 133 -1.96 10.45 11.08
CA LEU A 133 -2.50 9.14 10.67
C LEU A 133 -1.49 8.44 9.77
N LEU A 134 -1.14 7.19 10.09
CA LEU A 134 -0.25 6.35 9.29
C LEU A 134 -0.99 5.09 8.83
N LYS A 135 -0.85 4.70 7.56
CA LYS A 135 -1.48 3.51 6.99
C LYS A 135 -0.74 2.23 7.41
N LEU A 136 -1.39 1.40 8.22
CA LEU A 136 -0.82 0.17 8.81
C LEU A 136 -1.10 -1.08 7.97
N ALA A 137 -0.40 -2.18 8.28
CA ALA A 137 -0.65 -3.51 7.71
C ALA A 137 -2.05 -4.03 8.09
N ASN A 138 -2.72 -4.73 7.18
CA ASN A 138 -4.09 -5.23 7.42
C ASN A 138 -4.09 -6.59 8.13
N ASP A 139 -3.64 -6.57 9.38
CA ASP A 139 -3.50 -7.75 10.25
C ASP A 139 -4.84 -8.47 10.53
N ILE A 140 -5.98 -7.80 10.33
CA ILE A 140 -7.33 -8.40 10.40
C ILE A 140 -7.53 -9.43 9.28
N THR A 141 -6.99 -9.20 8.08
CA THR A 141 -7.07 -10.15 6.96
C THR A 141 -6.37 -11.46 7.32
N TYR A 142 -5.10 -11.41 7.72
CA TYR A 142 -4.34 -12.61 8.12
C TYR A 142 -5.00 -13.36 9.29
N LYS A 143 -5.51 -12.64 10.29
CA LYS A 143 -6.27 -13.25 11.41
C LYS A 143 -7.52 -13.99 10.94
N ARG A 144 -8.28 -13.45 9.98
CA ARG A 144 -9.46 -14.14 9.39
C ARG A 144 -9.06 -15.36 8.56
N LEU A 145 -8.01 -15.25 7.72
CA LEU A 145 -7.49 -16.37 6.93
C LEU A 145 -7.01 -17.51 7.84
N LYS A 146 -6.15 -17.20 8.82
CA LYS A 146 -5.63 -18.15 9.83
C LYS A 146 -6.73 -18.86 10.60
N LYS A 147 -7.73 -18.11 11.10
CA LYS A 147 -8.92 -18.68 11.78
C LYS A 147 -9.73 -19.61 10.88
N THR A 148 -9.86 -19.26 9.59
CA THR A 148 -10.61 -20.05 8.61
C THR A 148 -9.89 -21.36 8.27
N LEU A 149 -8.57 -21.34 8.07
CA LEU A 149 -7.77 -22.55 7.88
C LEU A 149 -7.83 -23.49 9.11
N ILE A 150 -7.80 -22.93 10.33
CA ILE A 150 -7.99 -23.70 11.57
C ILE A 150 -9.42 -24.28 11.67
N THR A 151 -10.42 -23.60 11.11
CA THR A 151 -11.81 -24.11 11.02
C THR A 151 -11.92 -25.24 9.99
N LEU A 152 -11.32 -25.06 8.81
CA LEU A 152 -11.24 -26.07 7.74
C LEU A 152 -10.59 -27.37 8.23
N LYS A 153 -9.45 -27.29 8.94
CA LYS A 153 -8.80 -28.45 9.56
C LYS A 153 -9.68 -29.19 10.58
N LYS A 154 -10.69 -28.53 11.16
CA LYS A 154 -11.64 -29.10 12.12
C LYS A 154 -13.01 -29.41 11.50
N TYR A 155 -13.14 -29.34 10.17
CA TYR A 155 -14.41 -29.50 9.47
C TYR A 155 -14.64 -30.96 9.08
N HIS A 156 -15.17 -31.75 10.02
CA HIS A 156 -15.40 -33.18 9.83
C HIS A 156 -16.82 -33.51 9.32
N SER A 157 -17.78 -32.60 9.50
CA SER A 157 -19.17 -32.77 9.08
C SER A 157 -19.87 -31.40 8.96
N GLY A 158 -20.83 -31.30 8.04
CA GLY A 158 -21.59 -30.08 7.76
C GLY A 158 -21.95 -29.95 6.27
N PRO A 159 -22.68 -28.88 5.88
CA PRO A 159 -23.14 -28.69 4.51
C PRO A 159 -22.04 -28.74 3.43
N ALA A 160 -20.83 -28.27 3.75
CA ALA A 160 -19.70 -28.21 2.82
C ALA A 160 -18.84 -29.49 2.80
N ALA A 161 -19.26 -30.59 3.45
CA ALA A 161 -18.44 -31.79 3.59
C ALA A 161 -18.10 -32.43 2.22
N SER A 162 -19.11 -32.80 1.42
CA SER A 162 -18.92 -33.38 0.08
C SER A 162 -18.18 -32.42 -0.87
N LEU A 163 -18.46 -31.11 -0.76
CA LEU A 163 -17.72 -30.09 -1.49
C LEU A 163 -16.23 -30.08 -1.12
N THR A 164 -15.90 -30.20 0.17
CA THR A 164 -14.51 -30.28 0.65
C THR A 164 -13.82 -31.55 0.16
N GLU A 165 -14.52 -32.68 0.10
CA GLU A 165 -13.97 -33.93 -0.46
C GLU A 165 -13.64 -33.80 -1.95
N VAL A 166 -14.50 -33.17 -2.76
CA VAL A 166 -14.23 -32.90 -4.19
C VAL A 166 -13.07 -31.91 -4.35
N LEU A 167 -13.07 -30.78 -3.63
CA LEU A 167 -12.06 -29.72 -3.75
C LEU A 167 -10.63 -30.16 -3.34
N PHE A 168 -10.50 -31.26 -2.58
CA PHE A 168 -9.22 -31.89 -2.21
C PHE A 168 -8.93 -33.21 -2.95
N GLY A 169 -9.71 -33.58 -3.98
CA GLY A 169 -9.50 -34.81 -4.75
C GLY A 169 -9.73 -36.10 -3.94
N GLY A 170 -10.49 -36.02 -2.84
CA GLY A 170 -10.94 -37.17 -2.07
C GLY A 170 -12.09 -37.93 -2.74
N SER A 171 -12.82 -37.28 -3.64
CA SER A 171 -13.86 -37.83 -4.49
C SER A 171 -13.88 -37.11 -5.85
N ASP A 172 -14.37 -37.78 -6.90
CA ASP A 172 -14.72 -37.13 -8.16
C ASP A 172 -16.02 -36.29 -7.98
N PRO A 173 -16.25 -35.21 -8.77
CA PRO A 173 -17.52 -34.48 -8.78
C PRO A 173 -18.71 -35.41 -9.09
N SER A 174 -19.85 -35.20 -8.42
CA SER A 174 -21.02 -36.05 -8.66
C SER A 174 -21.58 -35.88 -10.08
N PRO A 175 -22.23 -36.91 -10.65
CA PRO A 175 -22.95 -36.78 -11.92
C PRO A 175 -23.95 -35.62 -11.87
N ALA A 176 -23.91 -34.80 -12.93
CA ALA A 176 -24.78 -33.64 -13.13
C ALA A 176 -26.26 -34.03 -13.01
N SER A 177 -27.05 -33.10 -12.48
CA SER A 177 -28.50 -33.26 -12.29
C SER A 177 -29.25 -32.91 -13.56
N GLU A 178 -30.28 -33.67 -13.92
CA GLU A 178 -31.23 -33.26 -14.96
C GLU A 178 -31.96 -31.98 -14.52
N ILE A 179 -31.89 -30.93 -15.34
CA ILE A 179 -32.62 -29.68 -15.12
C ILE A 179 -33.74 -29.58 -16.17
N PRO A 180 -34.97 -29.17 -15.80
CA PRO A 180 -35.96 -28.74 -16.79
C PRO A 180 -35.45 -27.57 -17.66
N SER A 181 -36.06 -27.38 -18.83
CA SER A 181 -35.72 -26.32 -19.79
C SER A 181 -35.67 -24.94 -19.14
N LEU A 182 -34.51 -24.29 -19.17
CA LEU A 182 -34.30 -22.97 -18.60
C LEU A 182 -34.93 -21.88 -19.47
N THR A 183 -35.71 -21.00 -18.86
CA THR A 183 -36.08 -19.70 -19.45
C THR A 183 -35.15 -18.64 -18.88
N PHE A 184 -34.15 -18.22 -19.66
CA PHE A 184 -33.17 -17.20 -19.29
C PHE A 184 -33.85 -15.85 -19.01
N TYR A 185 -33.29 -15.06 -18.08
CA TYR A 185 -33.72 -13.68 -17.84
C TYR A 185 -33.14 -12.75 -18.90
N ASN A 186 -31.84 -12.90 -19.21
CA ASN A 186 -31.23 -12.21 -20.34
C ASN A 186 -31.41 -13.03 -21.64
N GLY A 187 -32.19 -12.48 -22.58
CA GLY A 187 -32.38 -13.06 -23.92
C GLY A 187 -31.21 -12.83 -24.89
N THR A 188 -30.17 -12.06 -24.53
CA THR A 188 -29.03 -11.75 -25.41
C THR A 188 -27.78 -12.60 -25.15
N LEU A 189 -27.88 -13.66 -24.34
CA LEU A 189 -26.75 -14.54 -24.03
C LEU A 189 -26.37 -15.39 -25.25
N ASP A 190 -25.08 -15.51 -25.57
CA ASP A 190 -24.63 -16.43 -26.62
C ASP A 190 -24.63 -17.90 -26.17
N ALA A 191 -24.40 -18.82 -27.12
CA ALA A 191 -24.42 -20.26 -26.86
C ALA A 191 -23.40 -20.71 -25.79
N SER A 192 -22.21 -20.09 -25.71
CA SER A 192 -21.20 -20.44 -24.70
C SER A 192 -21.64 -19.97 -23.30
N GLN A 193 -22.28 -18.81 -23.22
CA GLN A 193 -22.88 -18.30 -21.99
C GLN A 193 -24.09 -19.16 -21.56
N GLN A 194 -24.98 -19.55 -22.49
CA GLN A 194 -26.13 -20.42 -22.22
C GLN A 194 -25.72 -21.84 -21.81
N GLU A 195 -24.62 -22.39 -22.34
CA GLU A 195 -24.07 -23.66 -21.84
C GLU A 195 -23.48 -23.49 -20.43
N ALA A 196 -22.70 -22.42 -20.18
CA ALA A 196 -22.11 -22.13 -18.88
C ALA A 196 -23.16 -21.95 -17.77
N VAL A 197 -24.13 -21.05 -17.98
CA VAL A 197 -25.58 -21.32 -17.89
C VAL A 197 -26.01 -22.64 -17.22
N TRP A 198 -26.51 -23.52 -18.10
CA TRP A 198 -27.05 -24.83 -17.78
C TRP A 198 -26.07 -25.71 -16.99
N PHE A 199 -24.79 -25.72 -17.37
CA PHE A 199 -23.74 -26.49 -16.72
C PHE A 199 -23.59 -26.12 -15.24
N ALA A 200 -23.43 -24.83 -14.92
CA ALA A 200 -23.25 -24.37 -13.55
C ALA A 200 -24.46 -24.68 -12.65
N LEU A 201 -25.66 -24.73 -13.21
CA LEU A 201 -26.86 -25.14 -12.49
C LEU A 201 -26.92 -26.67 -12.30
N SER A 202 -26.42 -27.47 -13.25
CA SER A 202 -26.55 -28.94 -13.25
C SER A 202 -25.60 -29.62 -12.25
N GLN A 203 -24.41 -29.07 -12.04
CA GLN A 203 -23.43 -29.59 -11.08
C GLN A 203 -23.95 -29.58 -9.65
N LYS A 204 -23.53 -30.56 -8.83
CA LYS A 204 -23.98 -30.67 -7.43
C LYS A 204 -23.03 -29.97 -6.47
N GLU A 205 -21.72 -30.26 -6.55
CA GLU A 205 -20.71 -29.68 -5.67
C GLU A 205 -20.02 -28.47 -6.32
N LEU A 206 -19.41 -28.64 -7.50
CA LEU A 206 -18.47 -27.68 -8.09
C LEU A 206 -18.79 -27.39 -9.56
N ALA A 207 -18.87 -26.10 -9.91
CA ALA A 207 -18.77 -25.63 -11.29
C ALA A 207 -17.72 -24.51 -11.40
N ILE A 208 -16.99 -24.47 -12.52
CA ILE A 208 -15.99 -23.43 -12.82
C ILE A 208 -16.32 -22.77 -14.15
N ILE A 209 -16.55 -21.46 -14.14
CA ILE A 209 -16.74 -20.65 -15.34
C ILE A 209 -15.46 -19.86 -15.62
N HIS A 210 -14.72 -20.33 -16.63
CA HIS A 210 -13.58 -19.61 -17.18
C HIS A 210 -14.10 -18.53 -18.13
N GLY A 211 -13.95 -17.26 -17.73
CA GLY A 211 -14.41 -16.10 -18.48
C GLY A 211 -13.24 -15.21 -18.94
N PRO A 212 -12.65 -15.48 -20.12
CA PRO A 212 -11.62 -14.65 -20.75
C PRO A 212 -12.01 -13.17 -20.94
N PRO A 213 -11.06 -12.27 -21.26
CA PRO A 213 -11.31 -10.84 -21.44
C PRO A 213 -12.46 -10.54 -22.42
N GLY A 214 -13.40 -9.70 -22.00
CA GLY A 214 -14.54 -9.28 -22.82
C GLY A 214 -15.66 -10.31 -23.01
N THR A 215 -15.58 -11.52 -22.43
CA THR A 215 -16.54 -12.62 -22.70
C THR A 215 -17.89 -12.56 -21.95
N GLY A 216 -18.17 -11.47 -21.24
CA GLY A 216 -19.42 -11.34 -20.47
C GLY A 216 -19.48 -12.20 -19.20
N LYS A 217 -18.34 -12.62 -18.65
CA LYS A 217 -18.22 -13.45 -17.42
C LYS A 217 -19.22 -13.07 -16.32
N THR A 218 -19.22 -11.81 -15.90
CA THR A 218 -20.10 -11.32 -14.83
C THR A 218 -21.58 -11.36 -15.24
N THR A 219 -21.91 -11.14 -16.52
CA THR A 219 -23.28 -11.32 -17.06
C THR A 219 -23.75 -12.78 -16.96
N THR A 220 -22.88 -13.74 -17.30
CA THR A 220 -23.15 -15.18 -17.14
C THR A 220 -23.34 -15.55 -15.67
N VAL A 221 -22.49 -15.03 -14.78
CA VAL A 221 -22.59 -15.22 -13.32
C VAL A 221 -23.90 -14.66 -12.77
N VAL A 222 -24.32 -13.48 -13.23
CA VAL A 222 -25.61 -12.86 -12.85
C VAL A 222 -26.79 -13.74 -13.26
N GLU A 223 -26.80 -14.28 -14.48
CA GLU A 223 -27.86 -15.22 -14.91
C GLU A 223 -27.87 -16.52 -14.08
N ILE A 224 -26.70 -17.10 -13.74
CA ILE A 224 -26.62 -18.28 -12.83
C ILE A 224 -27.27 -17.96 -11.47
N ILE A 225 -26.99 -16.79 -10.90
CA ILE A 225 -27.56 -16.34 -9.63
C ILE A 225 -29.08 -16.15 -9.75
N LEU A 226 -29.55 -15.52 -10.84
CA LEU A 226 -30.98 -15.30 -11.08
C LEU A 226 -31.76 -16.61 -11.22
N GLN A 227 -31.21 -17.61 -11.93
CA GLN A 227 -31.83 -18.93 -12.05
C GLN A 227 -31.80 -19.73 -10.74
N ALA A 228 -30.71 -19.66 -9.96
CA ALA A 228 -30.65 -20.28 -8.64
C ALA A 228 -31.70 -19.68 -7.68
N VAL A 229 -31.86 -18.35 -7.66
CA VAL A 229 -32.90 -17.67 -6.87
C VAL A 229 -34.31 -18.00 -7.37
N LYS A 230 -34.50 -18.15 -8.69
CA LYS A 230 -35.77 -18.62 -9.29
C LYS A 230 -36.14 -20.05 -8.85
N GLN A 231 -35.14 -20.90 -8.60
CA GLN A 231 -35.29 -22.24 -8.01
C GLN A 231 -35.45 -22.20 -6.47
N GLY A 232 -35.51 -21.00 -5.86
CA GLY A 232 -35.70 -20.80 -4.42
C GLY A 232 -34.42 -20.87 -3.58
N SER A 233 -33.24 -21.02 -4.21
CA SER A 233 -31.96 -21.10 -3.50
C SER A 233 -31.55 -19.78 -2.86
N LYS A 234 -30.95 -19.84 -1.67
CA LYS A 234 -30.24 -18.72 -1.03
C LYS A 234 -28.78 -18.70 -1.48
N VAL A 235 -28.31 -17.56 -1.97
CA VAL A 235 -26.99 -17.45 -2.62
C VAL A 235 -26.08 -16.47 -1.86
N LEU A 236 -24.84 -16.90 -1.60
CA LEU A 236 -23.77 -16.05 -1.07
C LEU A 236 -22.78 -15.73 -2.21
N CYS A 237 -22.81 -14.50 -2.72
CA CYS A 237 -21.90 -14.05 -3.76
C CYS A 237 -20.69 -13.33 -3.15
N CYS A 238 -19.50 -13.72 -3.58
CA CYS A 238 -18.23 -13.20 -3.11
C CYS A 238 -17.27 -12.87 -4.25
N ALA A 239 -16.29 -12.02 -3.96
CA ALA A 239 -15.13 -11.75 -4.80
C ALA A 239 -13.95 -11.25 -3.93
N PRO A 240 -12.69 -11.28 -4.41
CA PRO A 240 -11.56 -10.76 -3.64
C PRO A 240 -11.59 -9.22 -3.45
N SER A 241 -12.07 -8.46 -4.43
CA SER A 241 -12.07 -6.98 -4.43
C SER A 241 -13.47 -6.39 -4.25
N ASN A 242 -13.58 -5.18 -3.68
CA ASN A 242 -14.89 -4.51 -3.55
C ASN A 242 -15.52 -4.20 -4.91
N ILE A 243 -14.73 -3.78 -5.90
CA ILE A 243 -15.21 -3.42 -7.24
C ILE A 243 -15.91 -4.62 -7.91
N ALA A 244 -15.34 -5.82 -7.83
CA ALA A 244 -15.97 -7.02 -8.39
C ALA A 244 -17.31 -7.35 -7.71
N VAL A 245 -17.42 -7.20 -6.38
CA VAL A 245 -18.69 -7.39 -5.66
C VAL A 245 -19.71 -6.31 -6.03
N ASP A 246 -19.27 -5.06 -6.18
CA ASP A 246 -20.15 -3.93 -6.47
C ASP A 246 -20.70 -4.01 -7.90
N ASN A 247 -19.87 -4.39 -8.87
CA ASN A 247 -20.30 -4.69 -10.24
C ASN A 247 -21.39 -5.79 -10.27
N LEU A 248 -21.26 -6.84 -9.44
CA LEU A 248 -22.30 -7.86 -9.29
C LEU A 248 -23.60 -7.28 -8.70
N VAL A 249 -23.53 -6.36 -7.73
CA VAL A 249 -24.72 -5.68 -7.19
C VAL A 249 -25.40 -4.82 -8.25
N GLU A 250 -24.66 -4.01 -9.02
CA GLU A 250 -25.24 -3.15 -10.08
C GLU A 250 -25.98 -3.97 -11.15
N GLN A 251 -25.41 -5.09 -11.57
CA GLN A 251 -26.03 -5.97 -12.56
C GLN A 251 -27.26 -6.70 -12.00
N LEU A 252 -27.20 -7.20 -10.75
CA LEU A 252 -28.34 -7.86 -10.11
C LEU A 252 -29.49 -6.89 -9.74
N ALA A 253 -29.18 -5.63 -9.42
CA ALA A 253 -30.17 -4.64 -8.97
C ALA A 253 -31.21 -4.33 -10.06
N GLN A 254 -30.80 -4.34 -11.33
CA GLN A 254 -31.67 -4.15 -12.50
C GLN A 254 -32.83 -5.15 -12.53
N TRP A 255 -32.61 -6.37 -12.04
CA TRP A 255 -33.59 -7.46 -12.00
C TRP A 255 -34.48 -7.49 -10.75
N LYS A 256 -34.49 -6.39 -9.97
CA LYS A 256 -35.37 -6.17 -8.79
C LYS A 256 -35.26 -7.26 -7.71
N GLN A 257 -34.10 -7.89 -7.59
CA GLN A 257 -33.85 -8.93 -6.61
C GLN A 257 -33.70 -8.38 -5.18
N ARG A 258 -33.94 -9.25 -4.18
CA ARG A 258 -33.68 -8.93 -2.77
C ARG A 258 -32.19 -9.10 -2.46
N LEU A 259 -31.43 -8.04 -2.69
CA LEU A 259 -29.97 -7.99 -2.52
C LEU A 259 -29.57 -7.35 -1.18
N LEU A 260 -28.48 -7.84 -0.59
CA LEU A 260 -27.87 -7.25 0.61
C LEU A 260 -26.34 -7.25 0.51
N ARG A 261 -25.72 -6.07 0.42
CA ARG A 261 -24.27 -5.87 0.31
C ARG A 261 -23.65 -5.68 1.70
N LEU A 262 -22.84 -6.66 2.12
CA LEU A 262 -22.04 -6.62 3.34
C LEU A 262 -20.71 -5.91 3.06
N GLY A 263 -20.60 -4.66 3.48
CA GLY A 263 -19.40 -3.84 3.32
C GLY A 263 -19.63 -2.44 3.87
N HIS A 264 -18.56 -1.76 4.29
CA HIS A 264 -18.66 -0.38 4.80
C HIS A 264 -19.06 0.57 3.65
N PRO A 265 -20.11 1.40 3.74
CA PRO A 265 -20.67 2.15 2.61
C PRO A 265 -19.65 2.99 1.81
N ALA A 266 -18.70 3.64 2.48
CA ALA A 266 -17.66 4.42 1.79
C ALA A 266 -16.59 3.58 1.04
N ARG A 267 -16.65 2.24 1.07
CA ARG A 267 -15.92 1.33 0.17
C ARG A 267 -16.70 0.99 -1.10
N LEU A 268 -17.97 1.41 -1.18
CA LEU A 268 -18.91 1.00 -2.21
C LEU A 268 -19.15 2.08 -3.26
N LEU A 269 -19.38 1.67 -4.50
CA LEU A 269 -19.95 2.54 -5.54
C LEU A 269 -21.27 3.17 -5.07
N GLU A 270 -21.52 4.43 -5.43
CA GLU A 270 -22.68 5.21 -4.96
C GLU A 270 -24.02 4.56 -5.35
N SER A 271 -24.10 4.07 -6.58
CA SER A 271 -25.13 3.17 -7.14
C SER A 271 -25.47 1.97 -6.24
N VAL A 272 -24.46 1.44 -5.52
CA VAL A 272 -24.51 0.23 -4.70
C VAL A 272 -24.75 0.53 -3.21
N GLN A 273 -24.50 1.76 -2.75
CA GLN A 273 -24.69 2.13 -1.33
C GLN A 273 -26.12 1.90 -0.85
N GLN A 274 -27.13 2.09 -1.71
CA GLN A 274 -28.54 1.78 -1.43
C GLN A 274 -28.86 0.28 -1.23
N HIS A 275 -27.93 -0.64 -1.51
CA HIS A 275 -28.03 -2.06 -1.19
C HIS A 275 -27.14 -2.48 -0.01
N SER A 276 -26.37 -1.55 0.57
CA SER A 276 -25.53 -1.82 1.74
C SER A 276 -26.37 -2.17 2.97
N LEU A 277 -25.82 -3.03 3.83
CA LEU A 277 -26.43 -3.39 5.12
C LEU A 277 -26.83 -2.14 5.92
N ASP A 278 -25.91 -1.18 6.04
CA ASP A 278 -26.11 0.07 6.78
C ASP A 278 -27.28 0.90 6.21
N ALA A 279 -27.42 0.98 4.88
CA ALA A 279 -28.51 1.69 4.22
C ALA A 279 -29.85 0.93 4.27
N VAL A 280 -29.83 -0.40 4.37
CA VAL A 280 -31.04 -1.21 4.63
C VAL A 280 -31.50 -1.02 6.07
N LEU A 281 -30.59 -1.14 7.05
CA LEU A 281 -30.85 -0.90 8.48
C LEU A 281 -31.30 0.55 8.78
N ALA A 282 -30.90 1.52 7.96
CA ALA A 282 -31.31 2.93 8.07
C ALA A 282 -32.69 3.25 7.44
N ARG A 283 -33.35 2.28 6.78
CA ARG A 283 -34.69 2.43 6.18
C ARG A 283 -35.75 1.48 6.75
N GLY A 284 -35.37 0.47 7.53
CA GLY A 284 -36.32 -0.44 8.19
C GLY A 284 -36.98 0.18 9.43
N ASP A 285 -38.14 -0.33 9.84
CA ASP A 285 -38.92 0.25 10.95
C ASP A 285 -38.16 0.32 12.29
N GLY A 286 -37.19 -0.57 12.50
CA GLY A 286 -36.30 -0.57 13.65
C GLY A 286 -35.37 0.66 13.77
N THR A 287 -35.15 1.44 12.69
CA THR A 287 -34.20 2.57 12.72
C THR A 287 -34.53 3.61 13.78
N ARG A 288 -35.82 3.85 14.09
CA ARG A 288 -36.25 4.83 15.10
C ARG A 288 -35.67 4.52 16.48
N ILE A 289 -35.83 3.28 16.93
CA ILE A 289 -35.34 2.80 18.24
C ILE A 289 -33.81 2.88 18.31
N VAL A 290 -33.12 2.47 17.24
CA VAL A 290 -31.65 2.55 17.12
C VAL A 290 -31.16 4.02 17.15
N ALA A 291 -31.86 4.93 16.48
CA ALA A 291 -31.53 6.35 16.47
C ALA A 291 -31.75 7.01 17.84
N ASP A 292 -32.79 6.63 18.57
CA ASP A 292 -33.08 7.17 19.91
C ASP A 292 -32.06 6.66 20.95
N ILE A 293 -31.72 5.36 20.96
CA ILE A 293 -30.64 4.83 21.83
C ILE A 293 -29.29 5.52 21.55
N ARG A 294 -28.99 5.85 20.28
CA ARG A 294 -27.78 6.62 19.93
C ARG A 294 -27.82 8.06 20.46
N LYS A 295 -28.96 8.77 20.37
CA LYS A 295 -29.13 10.10 20.97
C LYS A 295 -28.93 10.08 22.49
N ASP A 296 -29.47 9.07 23.17
CA ASP A 296 -29.36 8.95 24.63
C ASP A 296 -27.92 8.65 25.05
N MET A 297 -27.21 7.78 24.33
CA MET A 297 -25.79 7.54 24.58
C MET A 297 -24.93 8.79 24.29
N ASP A 298 -25.15 9.51 23.20
CA ASP A 298 -24.42 10.74 22.89
C ASP A 298 -24.68 11.84 23.95
N GLN A 299 -25.91 11.94 24.48
CA GLN A 299 -26.23 12.81 25.63
C GLN A 299 -25.51 12.40 26.92
N VAL A 300 -25.45 11.12 27.25
CA VAL A 300 -24.75 10.63 28.47
C VAL A 300 -23.23 10.79 28.32
N LEU A 301 -22.68 10.66 27.10
CA LEU A 301 -21.29 10.96 26.79
C LEU A 301 -20.95 12.45 27.00
N ALA A 302 -21.81 13.38 26.59
CA ALA A 302 -21.65 14.82 26.86
C ALA A 302 -21.62 15.11 28.37
N LYS A 303 -22.68 14.71 29.10
CA LYS A 303 -22.81 14.86 30.56
C LYS A 303 -21.61 14.24 31.31
N SER A 304 -21.07 13.12 30.81
CA SER A 304 -19.88 12.44 31.37
C SER A 304 -18.55 13.16 31.07
N LYS A 305 -18.47 14.03 30.06
CA LYS A 305 -17.30 14.91 29.84
C LYS A 305 -17.32 16.08 30.83
N GLU A 306 -18.45 16.76 30.98
CA GLU A 306 -18.65 17.93 31.86
C GLU A 306 -18.50 17.63 33.36
N THR A 307 -19.12 16.54 33.83
CA THR A 307 -19.16 16.15 35.25
C THR A 307 -17.74 15.98 35.82
N ARG A 308 -17.42 16.58 36.98
CA ARG A 308 -16.09 16.37 37.63
C ARG A 308 -16.06 15.26 38.70
N ASN A 309 -17.22 14.82 39.20
CA ASN A 309 -17.31 13.82 40.27
C ASN A 309 -17.01 12.38 39.80
N LYS A 310 -16.06 11.70 40.48
CA LYS A 310 -15.69 10.31 40.17
C LYS A 310 -16.85 9.30 40.31
N ARG A 311 -17.79 9.53 41.24
CA ARG A 311 -18.94 8.63 41.49
C ARG A 311 -19.97 8.74 40.36
N GLU A 312 -20.36 9.95 40.00
CA GLU A 312 -21.28 10.20 38.87
C GLU A 312 -20.67 9.74 37.53
N LYS A 313 -19.38 10.00 37.27
CA LYS A 313 -18.65 9.38 36.13
C LYS A 313 -18.65 7.85 36.16
N SER A 314 -18.88 7.19 37.30
CA SER A 314 -19.04 5.73 37.34
C SER A 314 -20.47 5.28 37.01
N ASN A 315 -21.49 6.09 37.38
CA ASN A 315 -22.88 5.82 37.05
C ASN A 315 -23.11 5.98 35.54
N PHE A 316 -22.69 7.10 34.95
CA PHE A 316 -22.79 7.33 33.49
C PHE A 316 -22.04 6.25 32.68
N ARG A 317 -20.91 5.73 33.18
CA ARG A 317 -20.19 4.60 32.54
C ARG A 317 -20.95 3.27 32.62
N ASN A 318 -21.79 3.07 33.62
CA ASN A 318 -22.66 1.88 33.69
C ASN A 318 -23.89 2.05 32.80
N GLU A 319 -24.47 3.25 32.76
CA GLU A 319 -25.58 3.62 31.87
C GLU A 319 -25.19 3.47 30.38
N ILE A 320 -24.04 4.00 29.97
CA ILE A 320 -23.47 3.81 28.62
C ILE A 320 -23.28 2.31 28.30
N LYS A 321 -22.86 1.47 29.26
CA LYS A 321 -22.73 0.02 29.04
C LYS A 321 -24.07 -0.67 28.81
N VAL A 322 -25.13 -0.24 29.51
CA VAL A 322 -26.49 -0.77 29.31
C VAL A 322 -27.03 -0.33 27.95
N LEU A 323 -26.93 0.96 27.61
CA LEU A 323 -27.36 1.50 26.31
C LEU A 323 -26.61 0.84 25.14
N ARG A 324 -25.31 0.59 25.27
CA ARG A 324 -24.51 -0.15 24.27
C ARG A 324 -24.93 -1.60 24.12
N LYS A 325 -25.26 -2.28 25.22
CA LYS A 325 -25.76 -3.66 25.18
C LYS A 325 -27.11 -3.72 24.47
N GLU A 326 -28.05 -2.84 24.81
CA GLU A 326 -29.33 -2.79 24.10
C GLU A 326 -29.14 -2.41 22.62
N LEU A 327 -28.34 -1.38 22.30
CA LEU A 327 -28.02 -1.01 20.93
C LEU A 327 -27.54 -2.21 20.11
N LYS A 328 -26.61 -2.99 20.66
CA LYS A 328 -26.05 -4.20 20.02
C LYS A 328 -27.10 -5.29 19.83
N GLU A 329 -27.94 -5.54 20.83
CA GLU A 329 -29.03 -6.53 20.75
C GLU A 329 -30.11 -6.13 19.72
N ARG A 330 -30.43 -4.82 19.60
CA ARG A 330 -31.35 -4.29 18.58
C ARG A 330 -30.74 -4.32 17.17
N GLU A 331 -29.47 -3.92 17.03
CA GLU A 331 -28.75 -3.97 15.75
C GLU A 331 -28.59 -5.42 15.26
N GLU A 332 -28.24 -6.37 16.12
CA GLU A 332 -28.12 -7.80 15.75
C GLU A 332 -29.46 -8.44 15.37
N ALA A 333 -30.58 -8.05 16.01
CA ALA A 333 -31.91 -8.49 15.58
C ALA A 333 -32.29 -7.95 14.18
N ALA A 334 -32.12 -6.65 13.94
CA ALA A 334 -32.45 -6.01 12.66
C ALA A 334 -31.53 -6.48 11.51
N MET A 335 -30.26 -6.78 11.81
CA MET A 335 -29.34 -7.42 10.87
C MET A 335 -29.81 -8.83 10.48
N LEU A 336 -30.23 -9.66 11.45
CA LEU A 336 -30.70 -11.01 11.19
C LEU A 336 -31.96 -11.02 10.31
N GLU A 337 -32.93 -10.14 10.58
CA GLU A 337 -34.11 -9.96 9.73
C GLU A 337 -33.73 -9.59 8.30
N SER A 338 -32.85 -8.59 8.14
CA SER A 338 -32.35 -8.14 6.83
C SER A 338 -31.64 -9.26 6.06
N LEU A 339 -30.80 -10.04 6.75
CA LEU A 339 -30.04 -11.16 6.19
C LEU A 339 -30.95 -12.30 5.69
N VAL A 340 -31.97 -12.68 6.48
CA VAL A 340 -32.91 -13.76 6.11
C VAL A 340 -33.86 -13.33 5.00
N ALA A 341 -34.26 -12.06 4.97
CA ALA A 341 -35.15 -11.49 3.94
C ALA A 341 -34.47 -11.38 2.55
N ALA A 342 -33.15 -11.27 2.49
CA ALA A 342 -32.36 -11.23 1.26
C ALA A 342 -32.31 -12.61 0.58
N ASN A 343 -32.36 -12.65 -0.76
CA ASN A 343 -32.16 -13.88 -1.54
C ASN A 343 -30.70 -14.05 -1.99
N VAL A 344 -30.01 -12.92 -2.20
CA VAL A 344 -28.59 -12.88 -2.51
C VAL A 344 -27.90 -11.97 -1.49
N VAL A 345 -26.90 -12.50 -0.79
CA VAL A 345 -26.03 -11.73 0.09
C VAL A 345 -24.68 -11.58 -0.59
N LEU A 346 -24.15 -10.36 -0.67
CA LEU A 346 -22.96 -10.01 -1.43
C LEU A 346 -21.87 -9.44 -0.52
N ALA A 347 -20.67 -10.03 -0.52
CA ALA A 347 -19.57 -9.64 0.35
C ALA A 347 -18.22 -9.77 -0.38
N THR A 348 -17.12 -9.20 0.16
CA THR A 348 -15.80 -9.69 -0.24
C THR A 348 -15.52 -11.03 0.44
N ASN A 349 -14.59 -11.85 -0.09
CA ASN A 349 -14.17 -13.12 0.54
C ASN A 349 -13.87 -12.93 2.04
N THR A 350 -13.13 -11.88 2.39
CA THR A 350 -12.78 -11.52 3.78
C THR A 350 -13.94 -10.88 4.57
N GLY A 351 -14.95 -10.34 3.88
CA GLY A 351 -16.18 -9.80 4.45
C GLY A 351 -17.18 -10.89 4.85
N ALA A 352 -17.21 -12.01 4.14
CA ALA A 352 -18.01 -13.21 4.43
C ALA A 352 -17.53 -14.02 5.67
N SER A 353 -16.69 -13.43 6.52
CA SER A 353 -16.10 -14.08 7.69
C SER A 353 -17.15 -14.41 8.76
N SER A 354 -16.90 -15.50 9.50
CA SER A 354 -17.66 -15.92 10.68
C SER A 354 -17.59 -14.95 11.87
N ASP A 355 -16.76 -13.91 11.81
CA ASP A 355 -16.76 -12.78 12.74
C ASP A 355 -17.62 -11.58 12.26
N GLY A 356 -18.14 -11.64 11.03
CA GLY A 356 -19.00 -10.61 10.43
C GLY A 356 -20.51 -10.86 10.65
N PRO A 357 -21.39 -10.13 9.94
CA PRO A 357 -22.84 -10.27 10.06
C PRO A 357 -23.36 -11.70 9.81
N LEU A 358 -22.67 -12.48 8.97
CA LEU A 358 -23.00 -13.89 8.67
C LEU A 358 -22.93 -14.82 9.89
N LYS A 359 -22.39 -14.38 11.03
CA LYS A 359 -22.45 -15.12 12.31
C LYS A 359 -23.87 -15.32 12.85
N LEU A 360 -24.80 -14.45 12.42
CA LEU A 360 -26.19 -14.41 12.93
C LEU A 360 -27.08 -15.43 12.21
N LEU A 361 -26.70 -15.82 10.99
CA LEU A 361 -27.43 -16.82 10.20
C LEU A 361 -27.12 -18.24 10.69
N PRO A 362 -28.11 -19.17 10.64
CA PRO A 362 -27.87 -20.57 10.95
C PRO A 362 -26.92 -21.20 9.92
N ASP A 363 -26.16 -22.21 10.32
CA ASP A 363 -25.35 -22.98 9.39
C ASP A 363 -26.24 -23.75 8.39
N GLY A 364 -25.81 -23.77 7.12
CA GLY A 364 -26.63 -24.28 6.01
C GLY A 364 -27.67 -23.30 5.46
N HIS A 365 -27.68 -22.02 5.88
CA HIS A 365 -28.58 -21.01 5.31
C HIS A 365 -28.37 -20.75 3.81
N PHE A 366 -27.17 -20.98 3.27
CA PHE A 366 -26.87 -20.79 1.84
C PHE A 366 -26.77 -22.14 1.11
N ASP A 367 -27.47 -22.24 -0.01
CA ASP A 367 -27.42 -23.40 -0.90
C ASP A 367 -26.16 -23.37 -1.78
N MET A 368 -25.83 -22.17 -2.26
CA MET A 368 -24.79 -21.93 -3.26
C MET A 368 -23.90 -20.76 -2.84
N VAL A 369 -22.59 -20.95 -2.97
CA VAL A 369 -21.59 -19.89 -2.94
C VAL A 369 -21.14 -19.59 -4.36
N VAL A 370 -21.10 -18.32 -4.73
CA VAL A 370 -20.52 -17.85 -6.00
C VAL A 370 -19.27 -17.06 -5.67
N ILE A 371 -18.14 -17.32 -6.32
CA ILE A 371 -16.91 -16.53 -6.19
C ILE A 371 -16.53 -16.01 -7.56
N ASP A 372 -16.77 -14.73 -7.84
CA ASP A 372 -16.27 -14.07 -9.05
C ASP A 372 -14.82 -13.57 -8.83
N GLU A 373 -14.08 -13.43 -9.93
CA GLU A 373 -12.63 -13.19 -9.96
C GLU A 373 -11.81 -14.15 -9.07
N CYS A 374 -12.25 -15.41 -8.95
CA CYS A 374 -11.64 -16.42 -8.08
C CYS A 374 -10.16 -16.74 -8.43
N ALA A 375 -9.73 -16.48 -9.68
CA ALA A 375 -8.34 -16.62 -10.09
C ALA A 375 -7.38 -15.61 -9.42
N GLN A 376 -7.87 -14.46 -8.98
CA GLN A 376 -7.09 -13.41 -8.28
C GLN A 376 -7.18 -13.56 -6.76
N ALA A 377 -7.93 -14.55 -6.27
CA ALA A 377 -8.12 -14.80 -4.86
C ALA A 377 -7.14 -15.85 -4.32
N LEU A 378 -6.40 -15.51 -3.27
CA LEU A 378 -5.65 -16.49 -2.47
C LEU A 378 -6.59 -17.63 -2.05
N GLU A 379 -6.19 -18.89 -2.22
CA GLU A 379 -7.07 -20.04 -1.93
C GLU A 379 -7.59 -19.99 -0.47
N ALA A 380 -6.73 -19.63 0.49
CA ALA A 380 -7.11 -19.45 1.90
C ALA A 380 -8.24 -18.43 2.12
N SER A 381 -8.46 -17.50 1.18
CA SER A 381 -9.57 -16.54 1.23
C SER A 381 -10.88 -17.12 0.68
N CYS A 382 -10.81 -17.98 -0.34
CA CYS A 382 -11.98 -18.66 -0.91
C CYS A 382 -12.63 -19.61 0.10
N TRP A 383 -11.81 -20.24 0.96
CA TRP A 383 -12.31 -21.09 2.05
C TRP A 383 -13.18 -20.35 3.09
N ILE A 384 -13.21 -19.01 3.10
CA ILE A 384 -14.09 -18.24 3.99
C ILE A 384 -15.57 -18.43 3.61
N PRO A 385 -16.04 -18.06 2.39
CA PRO A 385 -17.41 -18.33 1.98
C PRO A 385 -17.69 -19.82 1.67
N LEU A 386 -16.73 -20.59 1.14
CA LEU A 386 -17.00 -21.99 0.71
C LEU A 386 -17.56 -22.89 1.82
N LEU A 387 -17.13 -22.71 3.07
CA LEU A 387 -17.62 -23.49 4.21
C LEU A 387 -19.07 -23.16 4.63
N LYS A 388 -19.74 -22.20 3.96
CA LYS A 388 -21.12 -21.78 4.25
C LYS A 388 -22.19 -22.37 3.33
N ALA A 389 -21.81 -23.11 2.28
CA ALA A 389 -22.75 -23.74 1.36
C ALA A 389 -22.34 -25.17 0.95
N ARG A 390 -23.29 -25.89 0.34
CA ARG A 390 -23.08 -27.25 -0.20
C ARG A 390 -22.55 -27.29 -1.63
N LYS A 391 -22.75 -26.20 -2.38
CA LYS A 391 -22.36 -26.04 -3.78
C LYS A 391 -21.55 -24.76 -3.96
N CYS A 392 -20.56 -24.77 -4.84
CA CYS A 392 -19.90 -23.55 -5.31
C CYS A 392 -19.85 -23.40 -6.84
N VAL A 393 -19.87 -22.14 -7.27
CA VAL A 393 -19.59 -21.71 -8.64
C VAL A 393 -18.40 -20.76 -8.59
N LEU A 394 -17.27 -21.16 -9.17
CA LEU A 394 -16.05 -20.33 -9.24
C LEU A 394 -15.98 -19.69 -10.62
N ALA A 395 -15.99 -18.36 -10.70
CA ALA A 395 -15.82 -17.62 -11.94
C ALA A 395 -14.50 -16.84 -11.90
N GLY A 396 -13.79 -16.79 -13.02
CA GLY A 396 -12.55 -16.02 -13.14
C GLY A 396 -11.79 -16.33 -14.42
N ASP A 397 -10.49 -16.01 -14.43
CA ASP A 397 -9.58 -16.36 -15.52
C ASP A 397 -8.16 -16.56 -15.00
N HIS A 398 -7.71 -17.83 -14.97
CA HIS A 398 -6.37 -18.23 -14.53
C HIS A 398 -5.25 -17.87 -15.56
N ARG A 399 -5.60 -17.29 -16.71
CA ARG A 399 -4.66 -16.72 -17.69
C ARG A 399 -4.47 -15.21 -17.54
N GLN A 400 -5.27 -14.55 -16.69
CA GLN A 400 -5.04 -13.18 -16.21
C GLN A 400 -4.26 -13.21 -14.88
N LEU A 401 -4.08 -12.04 -14.23
CA LEU A 401 -3.21 -11.90 -13.05
C LEU A 401 -3.57 -12.89 -11.91
N PRO A 402 -2.55 -13.52 -11.28
CA PRO A 402 -2.72 -14.29 -10.05
C PRO A 402 -2.93 -13.36 -8.83
N PRO A 403 -3.14 -13.90 -7.61
CA PRO A 403 -3.18 -13.07 -6.40
C PRO A 403 -1.84 -12.34 -6.20
N THR A 404 -1.89 -11.03 -5.96
CA THR A 404 -0.70 -10.22 -5.63
C THR A 404 -0.13 -10.64 -4.28
N ILE A 405 1.18 -10.91 -4.23
CA ILE A 405 1.90 -11.45 -3.07
C ILE A 405 3.23 -10.69 -2.90
N PHE A 406 3.51 -10.22 -1.69
CA PHE A 406 4.74 -9.48 -1.34
C PHE A 406 5.95 -10.41 -1.22
N SER A 407 5.77 -11.56 -0.57
CA SER A 407 6.82 -12.54 -0.33
C SER A 407 7.01 -13.43 -1.55
N HIS A 408 7.95 -13.07 -2.43
CA HIS A 408 8.34 -13.90 -3.60
C HIS A 408 8.65 -15.36 -3.21
N LYS A 409 9.17 -15.59 -1.99
CA LYS A 409 9.38 -16.94 -1.43
C LYS A 409 8.07 -17.69 -1.19
N ALA A 410 7.05 -17.03 -0.63
CA ALA A 410 5.73 -17.62 -0.46
C ALA A 410 5.01 -17.83 -1.81
N ALA A 411 5.15 -16.87 -2.74
CA ALA A 411 4.62 -16.98 -4.11
C ALA A 411 5.14 -18.24 -4.81
N LEU A 412 6.46 -18.44 -4.86
CA LEU A 412 7.11 -19.63 -5.45
C LEU A 412 6.77 -20.93 -4.72
N ALA A 413 6.62 -20.90 -3.39
CA ALA A 413 6.20 -22.07 -2.61
C ALA A 413 4.71 -22.44 -2.79
N GLY A 414 3.96 -21.67 -3.59
CA GLY A 414 2.60 -22.00 -4.03
C GLY A 414 1.49 -21.21 -3.34
N LEU A 415 1.78 -20.04 -2.73
CA LEU A 415 0.74 -19.10 -2.30
C LEU A 415 0.07 -18.40 -3.49
N SER A 416 0.78 -18.31 -4.63
CA SER A 416 0.32 -17.72 -5.90
C SER A 416 -0.71 -18.57 -6.64
N LEU A 417 -0.77 -19.88 -6.36
CA LEU A 417 -1.70 -20.80 -6.99
C LEU A 417 -3.11 -20.54 -6.46
N SER A 418 -3.99 -20.02 -7.32
CA SER A 418 -5.39 -19.78 -6.96
C SER A 418 -6.19 -21.09 -6.90
N LEU A 419 -7.29 -21.07 -6.13
CA LEU A 419 -8.21 -22.22 -6.06
C LEU A 419 -8.75 -22.59 -7.44
N MET A 420 -9.11 -21.59 -8.25
CA MET A 420 -9.66 -21.81 -9.58
C MET A 420 -8.63 -22.49 -10.50
N GLU A 421 -7.38 -22.06 -10.47
CA GLU A 421 -6.29 -22.61 -11.28
C GLU A 421 -6.00 -24.07 -10.91
N ARG A 422 -5.80 -24.34 -9.61
CA ARG A 422 -5.58 -25.69 -9.08
C ARG A 422 -6.66 -26.69 -9.50
N LEU A 423 -7.92 -26.27 -9.53
CA LEU A 423 -9.06 -27.12 -9.91
C LEU A 423 -9.29 -27.19 -11.41
N ALA A 424 -8.98 -26.13 -12.15
CA ALA A 424 -9.08 -26.11 -13.61
C ALA A 424 -8.07 -27.07 -14.24
N GLU A 425 -6.83 -27.10 -13.73
CA GLU A 425 -5.81 -28.07 -14.13
C GLU A 425 -6.14 -29.49 -13.65
N GLY A 426 -6.67 -29.64 -12.43
CA GLY A 426 -6.97 -30.96 -11.84
C GLY A 426 -8.19 -31.68 -12.42
N HIS A 427 -9.28 -30.97 -12.74
CA HIS A 427 -10.53 -31.58 -13.23
C HIS A 427 -10.84 -31.30 -14.71
N GLY A 428 -10.22 -30.28 -15.31
CA GLY A 428 -10.43 -29.90 -16.71
C GLY A 428 -11.91 -29.74 -17.09
N ALA A 429 -12.26 -30.20 -18.30
CA ALA A 429 -13.60 -30.08 -18.88
C ALA A 429 -14.72 -30.85 -18.13
N ARG A 430 -14.40 -31.63 -17.07
CA ARG A 430 -15.42 -32.19 -16.16
C ARG A 430 -16.08 -31.09 -15.33
N SER A 431 -15.28 -30.15 -14.81
CA SER A 431 -15.72 -29.09 -13.89
C SER A 431 -15.67 -27.69 -14.51
N VAL A 432 -14.95 -27.50 -15.62
CA VAL A 432 -14.77 -26.20 -16.28
C VAL A 432 -15.65 -26.04 -17.51
N ARG A 433 -16.22 -24.85 -17.69
CA ARG A 433 -16.70 -24.31 -18.98
C ARG A 433 -16.04 -22.98 -19.28
N MET A 434 -15.63 -22.79 -20.53
CA MET A 434 -14.97 -21.57 -21.01
C MET A 434 -15.91 -20.80 -21.93
N LEU A 435 -16.03 -19.48 -21.70
CA LEU A 435 -16.77 -18.58 -22.57
C LEU A 435 -15.92 -18.23 -23.79
N SER A 436 -16.49 -18.33 -24.99
CA SER A 436 -15.73 -18.28 -26.25
C SER A 436 -16.02 -17.08 -27.14
N VAL A 437 -17.06 -16.29 -26.86
CA VAL A 437 -17.41 -15.07 -27.62
C VAL A 437 -17.02 -13.84 -26.79
N GLN A 438 -16.22 -12.94 -27.36
CA GLN A 438 -15.80 -11.68 -26.70
C GLN A 438 -16.39 -10.43 -27.36
N TYR A 439 -16.74 -9.45 -26.53
CA TYR A 439 -17.55 -8.27 -26.85
C TYR A 439 -16.81 -6.93 -26.59
N ARG A 440 -15.49 -6.96 -26.41
CA ARG A 440 -14.67 -5.80 -26.03
C ARG A 440 -13.76 -5.33 -27.17
N MET A 441 -12.95 -6.24 -27.68
CA MET A 441 -11.73 -5.96 -28.44
C MET A 441 -11.98 -6.03 -29.95
N HIS A 442 -11.29 -5.19 -30.73
CA HIS A 442 -11.11 -5.36 -32.17
C HIS A 442 -10.52 -6.75 -32.47
N GLN A 443 -10.89 -7.37 -33.60
CA GLN A 443 -10.49 -8.76 -33.89
C GLN A 443 -8.97 -8.96 -33.87
N ALA A 444 -8.19 -7.98 -34.35
CA ALA A 444 -6.73 -8.04 -34.35
C ALA A 444 -6.13 -8.04 -32.93
N ILE A 445 -6.71 -7.29 -31.99
CA ILE A 445 -6.28 -7.28 -30.57
C ILE A 445 -6.66 -8.61 -29.89
N ALA A 446 -7.87 -9.10 -30.19
CA ALA A 446 -8.38 -10.34 -29.62
C ALA A 446 -7.62 -11.58 -30.11
N ARG A 447 -7.20 -11.60 -31.38
CA ARG A 447 -6.52 -12.75 -32.00
C ARG A 447 -5.18 -13.05 -31.32
N TRP A 448 -4.31 -12.05 -31.10
CA TRP A 448 -3.04 -12.25 -30.38
C TRP A 448 -3.26 -12.94 -29.03
N ALA A 449 -4.16 -12.41 -28.20
CA ALA A 449 -4.43 -12.97 -26.89
C ALA A 449 -5.01 -14.40 -27.00
N SER A 450 -5.93 -14.61 -27.94
CA SER A 450 -6.55 -15.91 -28.24
C SER A 450 -5.49 -16.98 -28.54
N GLU A 451 -4.58 -16.70 -29.45
CA GLU A 451 -3.52 -17.62 -29.90
C GLU A 451 -2.47 -17.83 -28.81
N ALA A 452 -2.02 -16.76 -28.14
CA ALA A 452 -0.92 -16.80 -27.19
C ALA A 452 -1.29 -17.38 -25.81
N LEU A 453 -2.55 -17.29 -25.35
CA LEU A 453 -2.95 -17.77 -24.01
C LEU A 453 -4.21 -18.65 -23.95
N TYR A 454 -5.08 -18.62 -24.98
CA TYR A 454 -6.39 -19.29 -24.97
C TYR A 454 -6.55 -20.31 -26.12
N HIS A 455 -5.42 -20.79 -26.68
CA HIS A 455 -5.36 -21.85 -27.70
C HIS A 455 -6.22 -21.58 -28.96
N GLY A 456 -6.37 -20.31 -29.36
CA GLY A 456 -7.17 -19.89 -30.52
C GLY A 456 -8.69 -19.95 -30.33
N GLN A 457 -9.17 -20.24 -29.11
CA GLN A 457 -10.60 -20.51 -28.87
C GLN A 457 -11.48 -19.25 -28.71
N LEU A 458 -10.89 -18.06 -28.61
CA LEU A 458 -11.66 -16.81 -28.54
C LEU A 458 -12.11 -16.37 -29.93
N THR A 459 -13.42 -16.19 -30.07
CA THR A 459 -14.11 -15.61 -31.22
C THR A 459 -14.57 -14.19 -30.89
N THR A 460 -14.63 -13.32 -31.88
CA THR A 460 -14.99 -11.91 -31.68
C THR A 460 -16.41 -11.63 -32.17
N HIS A 461 -17.24 -11.02 -31.33
CA HIS A 461 -18.61 -10.67 -31.69
C HIS A 461 -18.63 -9.60 -32.82
N PRO A 462 -19.51 -9.71 -33.84
CA PRO A 462 -19.52 -8.78 -34.98
C PRO A 462 -19.64 -7.29 -34.62
N SER A 463 -20.25 -6.95 -33.47
CA SER A 463 -20.38 -5.55 -33.02
C SER A 463 -19.05 -4.87 -32.62
N VAL A 464 -17.98 -5.63 -32.42
CA VAL A 464 -16.63 -5.11 -32.10
C VAL A 464 -15.55 -5.62 -33.06
N ALA A 465 -15.87 -6.55 -33.97
CA ALA A 465 -14.88 -7.20 -34.83
C ALA A 465 -14.01 -6.22 -35.64
N GLY A 466 -14.63 -5.17 -36.19
CA GLY A 466 -13.99 -4.16 -37.04
C GLY A 466 -14.05 -2.72 -36.51
N HIS A 467 -14.29 -2.51 -35.21
CA HIS A 467 -14.42 -1.15 -34.65
C HIS A 467 -13.07 -0.45 -34.40
N LEU A 468 -12.98 0.83 -34.77
CA LEU A 468 -11.76 1.65 -34.73
C LEU A 468 -12.04 3.00 -34.03
N LEU A 469 -11.00 3.74 -33.64
CA LEU A 469 -11.17 5.02 -32.93
C LEU A 469 -11.89 6.07 -33.79
N ARG A 470 -11.61 6.12 -35.10
CA ARG A 470 -12.30 7.00 -36.06
C ARG A 470 -13.82 6.76 -36.17
N ASP A 471 -14.33 5.65 -35.64
CA ASP A 471 -15.78 5.36 -35.63
C ASP A 471 -16.47 5.90 -34.35
N LEU A 472 -15.72 6.58 -33.47
CA LEU A 472 -16.26 7.28 -32.29
C LEU A 472 -16.83 8.66 -32.70
N PRO A 473 -17.92 9.12 -32.05
CA PRO A 473 -18.55 10.40 -32.40
C PRO A 473 -17.63 11.58 -32.11
N GLY A 474 -17.25 12.31 -33.16
CA GLY A 474 -16.39 13.50 -33.05
C GLY A 474 -14.89 13.24 -33.27
N VAL A 475 -14.48 11.99 -33.50
CA VAL A 475 -13.08 11.65 -33.80
C VAL A 475 -12.81 11.78 -35.31
N ALA A 476 -11.73 12.46 -35.67
CA ALA A 476 -11.26 12.58 -37.05
C ALA A 476 -10.55 11.30 -37.51
N ALA A 477 -10.63 10.98 -38.80
CA ALA A 477 -9.88 9.87 -39.38
C ALA A 477 -8.42 10.28 -39.67
N THR A 478 -7.53 9.97 -38.72
CA THR A 478 -6.07 10.05 -38.84
C THR A 478 -5.48 8.65 -39.06
N GLU A 479 -4.15 8.55 -39.12
CA GLU A 479 -3.45 7.27 -39.21
C GLU A 479 -3.60 6.50 -37.89
N GLU A 480 -3.30 7.15 -36.76
CA GLU A 480 -3.35 6.61 -35.40
C GLU A 480 -4.75 6.09 -35.03
N THR A 481 -5.79 6.82 -35.45
CA THR A 481 -7.19 6.49 -35.19
C THR A 481 -7.79 5.51 -36.20
N GLY A 482 -7.08 5.28 -37.31
CA GLY A 482 -7.40 4.29 -38.34
C GLY A 482 -6.85 2.89 -38.07
N VAL A 483 -5.89 2.73 -37.15
CA VAL A 483 -5.25 1.44 -36.83
C VAL A 483 -5.63 0.89 -35.44
N PRO A 484 -5.81 -0.43 -35.28
CA PRO A 484 -6.13 -1.05 -34.00
C PRO A 484 -4.89 -1.47 -33.19
N LEU A 485 -3.73 -1.55 -33.83
CA LEU A 485 -2.46 -2.04 -33.29
C LEU A 485 -1.36 -1.08 -33.76
N LEU A 486 -0.59 -0.52 -32.82
CA LEU A 486 0.56 0.34 -33.10
C LEU A 486 1.74 -0.06 -32.22
N LEU A 487 2.93 -0.18 -32.82
CA LEU A 487 4.20 -0.39 -32.12
C LEU A 487 5.09 0.85 -32.33
N LEU A 488 5.50 1.48 -31.24
CA LEU A 488 6.48 2.57 -31.21
C LEU A 488 7.80 2.01 -30.67
N ASP A 489 8.69 1.63 -31.59
CA ASP A 489 9.97 0.99 -31.24
C ASP A 489 11.04 2.02 -30.84
N THR A 490 11.61 1.84 -29.66
CA THR A 490 12.69 2.68 -29.11
C THR A 490 14.08 2.06 -29.24
N ALA A 491 14.19 0.87 -29.86
CA ALA A 491 15.48 0.22 -30.13
C ALA A 491 16.41 1.12 -30.98
N GLY A 492 17.70 1.14 -30.65
CA GLY A 492 18.70 1.97 -31.35
C GLY A 492 18.54 3.50 -31.18
N CYS A 493 17.57 3.96 -30.39
CA CYS A 493 17.27 5.38 -30.19
C CYS A 493 17.91 5.97 -28.91
N GLY A 494 18.69 5.19 -28.16
CA GLY A 494 19.33 5.63 -26.91
C GLY A 494 18.39 5.90 -25.72
N LEU A 495 17.12 5.53 -25.83
CA LEU A 495 16.07 5.80 -24.84
C LEU A 495 16.09 4.75 -23.70
N PHE A 496 17.18 4.72 -22.96
CA PHE A 496 17.44 3.74 -21.89
C PHE A 496 16.62 3.98 -20.60
N GLU A 497 16.50 2.93 -19.78
CA GLU A 497 15.91 2.99 -18.44
C GLU A 497 16.80 3.70 -17.41
N LEU A 498 16.20 4.22 -16.33
CA LEU A 498 16.92 4.89 -15.24
C LEU A 498 17.68 3.91 -14.32
N GLU A 499 18.94 4.23 -14.06
CA GLU A 499 19.83 3.52 -13.13
C GLU A 499 19.60 3.96 -11.65
N ASP A 500 18.34 4.04 -11.21
CA ASP A 500 18.02 4.29 -9.79
C ASP A 500 18.47 3.15 -8.87
N GLU A 501 18.93 3.49 -7.66
CA GLU A 501 19.33 2.55 -6.59
C GLU A 501 18.14 1.75 -6.01
N ASP A 502 16.90 2.24 -6.14
CA ASP A 502 15.68 1.52 -5.75
C ASP A 502 15.44 0.33 -6.73
N GLU A 503 16.06 -0.83 -6.46
CA GLU A 503 15.92 -2.07 -7.26
C GLU A 503 14.46 -2.50 -7.51
N GLN A 504 13.51 -2.04 -6.68
CA GLN A 504 12.09 -2.38 -6.76
C GLN A 504 11.33 -1.74 -7.94
N SER A 505 11.85 -0.68 -8.59
CA SER A 505 11.11 -0.01 -9.68
C SER A 505 12.03 0.60 -10.74
N LYS A 506 11.50 0.82 -11.95
CA LYS A 506 12.19 1.49 -13.06
C LYS A 506 11.31 2.54 -13.74
N GLY A 507 11.97 3.49 -14.41
CA GLY A 507 11.36 4.55 -15.20
C GLY A 507 12.17 4.79 -16.48
N ASN A 508 11.54 5.34 -17.51
CA ASN A 508 12.14 5.63 -18.80
C ASN A 508 11.57 6.97 -19.33
N PRO A 509 12.29 8.09 -19.15
CA PRO A 509 11.87 9.41 -19.62
C PRO A 509 11.67 9.51 -21.14
N GLY A 510 12.36 8.66 -21.91
CA GLY A 510 12.20 8.56 -23.36
C GLY A 510 10.81 8.07 -23.75
N GLU A 511 10.38 6.94 -23.18
CA GLU A 511 9.00 6.45 -23.35
C GLU A 511 7.96 7.46 -22.84
N VAL A 512 8.22 8.18 -21.74
CA VAL A 512 7.31 9.24 -21.24
C VAL A 512 7.07 10.31 -22.31
N ARG A 513 8.10 10.71 -23.06
CA ARG A 513 7.97 11.68 -24.17
C ARG A 513 7.11 11.11 -25.31
N LEU A 514 7.40 9.89 -25.76
CA LEU A 514 6.67 9.23 -26.85
C LEU A 514 5.19 9.02 -26.51
N VAL A 515 4.90 8.51 -25.30
CA VAL A 515 3.53 8.35 -24.80
C VAL A 515 2.83 9.71 -24.72
N SER A 516 3.52 10.77 -24.28
CA SER A 516 2.93 12.12 -24.21
C SER A 516 2.59 12.68 -25.60
N LEU A 517 3.38 12.39 -26.63
CA LEU A 517 3.11 12.78 -28.01
C LEU A 517 1.95 11.98 -28.61
N HIS A 518 1.89 10.65 -28.39
CA HIS A 518 0.81 9.81 -28.89
C HIS A 518 -0.55 10.15 -28.23
N VAL A 519 -0.56 10.44 -26.93
CA VAL A 519 -1.76 10.98 -26.25
C VAL A 519 -2.21 12.29 -26.89
N GLN A 520 -1.28 13.21 -27.15
CA GLN A 520 -1.62 14.50 -27.77
C GLN A 520 -2.24 14.29 -29.16
N ALA A 521 -1.66 13.43 -30.01
CA ALA A 521 -2.20 13.10 -31.33
C ALA A 521 -3.63 12.52 -31.27
N LEU A 522 -3.90 11.60 -30.34
CA LEU A 522 -5.25 11.04 -30.16
C LEU A 522 -6.26 12.10 -29.66
N VAL A 523 -5.86 12.97 -28.74
CA VAL A 523 -6.72 14.04 -28.20
C VAL A 523 -6.97 15.14 -29.25
N ASP A 524 -5.97 15.52 -30.03
CA ASP A 524 -6.09 16.50 -31.11
C ASP A 524 -6.93 15.94 -32.29
N ALA A 525 -6.92 14.63 -32.48
CA ALA A 525 -7.86 13.91 -33.36
C ALA A 525 -9.29 13.80 -32.79
N GLY A 526 -9.55 14.27 -31.56
CA GLY A 526 -10.88 14.34 -30.93
C GLY A 526 -11.23 13.21 -29.96
N VAL A 527 -10.32 12.28 -29.67
CA VAL A 527 -10.54 11.21 -28.67
C VAL A 527 -10.57 11.83 -27.27
N GLN A 528 -11.61 11.54 -26.49
CA GLN A 528 -11.75 12.10 -25.13
C GLN A 528 -10.67 11.53 -24.21
N ALA A 529 -10.04 12.39 -23.39
CA ALA A 529 -8.99 11.96 -22.46
C ALA A 529 -9.47 10.88 -21.47
N GLY A 530 -10.74 10.93 -21.06
CA GLY A 530 -11.38 9.91 -20.23
C GLY A 530 -11.55 8.54 -20.91
N ASP A 531 -11.50 8.46 -22.24
CA ASP A 531 -11.60 7.20 -23.02
C ASP A 531 -10.23 6.57 -23.34
N ILE A 532 -9.14 7.22 -22.89
CA ILE A 532 -7.76 6.75 -23.01
C ILE A 532 -7.28 6.24 -21.63
N ALA A 533 -6.40 5.24 -21.62
CA ALA A 533 -5.56 4.94 -20.45
C ALA A 533 -4.10 4.67 -20.83
N ILE A 534 -3.20 5.02 -19.92
CA ILE A 534 -1.79 4.60 -19.98
C ILE A 534 -1.55 3.55 -18.90
N ILE A 535 -0.96 2.43 -19.31
CA ILE A 535 -0.66 1.30 -18.45
C ILE A 535 0.84 0.98 -18.57
N THR A 536 1.50 0.78 -17.44
CA THR A 536 2.93 0.39 -17.40
C THR A 536 3.18 -0.61 -16.25
N PRO A 537 4.21 -1.48 -16.32
CA PRO A 537 4.49 -2.42 -15.23
C PRO A 537 5.02 -1.76 -13.95
N TYR A 538 5.61 -0.56 -14.04
CA TYR A 538 6.46 0.01 -12.97
C TYR A 538 5.88 1.29 -12.36
N ASN A 539 5.85 1.36 -11.03
CA ASN A 539 5.25 2.49 -10.30
C ASN A 539 5.99 3.82 -10.53
N LEU A 540 7.32 3.81 -10.61
CA LEU A 540 8.10 5.00 -10.94
C LEU A 540 7.71 5.57 -12.33
N GLN A 541 7.53 4.72 -13.34
CA GLN A 541 7.02 5.16 -14.64
C GLN A 541 5.61 5.73 -14.56
N VAL A 542 4.70 5.12 -13.77
CA VAL A 542 3.36 5.69 -13.51
C VAL A 542 3.46 7.12 -12.98
N ASP A 543 4.37 7.39 -12.04
CA ASP A 543 4.50 8.69 -11.42
C ASP A 543 5.25 9.73 -12.29
N LEU A 544 6.21 9.30 -13.14
CA LEU A 544 6.79 10.15 -14.19
C LEU A 544 5.75 10.54 -15.25
N LEU A 545 4.94 9.58 -15.72
CA LEU A 545 3.84 9.82 -16.65
C LEU A 545 2.80 10.80 -16.05
N ARG A 546 2.46 10.64 -14.76
CA ARG A 546 1.56 11.57 -14.05
C ARG A 546 2.11 12.98 -13.97
N GLN A 547 3.40 13.15 -13.69
CA GLN A 547 4.04 14.48 -13.65
C GLN A 547 4.00 15.17 -15.01
N SER A 548 4.21 14.44 -16.11
CA SER A 548 4.07 14.98 -17.47
C SER A 548 2.62 15.34 -17.83
N LEU A 549 1.67 14.42 -17.62
CA LEU A 549 0.38 14.44 -18.32
C LEU A 549 -0.82 14.88 -17.47
N THR A 550 -0.82 14.71 -16.15
CA THR A 550 -2.02 15.01 -15.32
C THR A 550 -2.39 16.50 -15.37
N HIS A 551 -1.41 17.38 -15.57
CA HIS A 551 -1.63 18.82 -15.73
C HIS A 551 -2.20 19.21 -17.11
N ARG A 552 -2.07 18.36 -18.13
CA ARG A 552 -2.65 18.56 -19.47
C ARG A 552 -4.01 17.89 -19.63
N HIS A 553 -4.15 16.67 -19.11
CA HIS A 553 -5.33 15.83 -19.28
C HIS A 553 -5.76 15.24 -17.92
N PRO A 554 -6.50 15.97 -17.07
CA PRO A 554 -6.86 15.53 -15.72
C PRO A 554 -7.74 14.27 -15.65
N GLU A 555 -8.42 13.92 -16.75
CA GLU A 555 -9.32 12.76 -16.86
C GLU A 555 -8.60 11.47 -17.30
N LEU A 556 -7.35 11.57 -17.74
CA LEU A 556 -6.56 10.46 -18.29
C LEU A 556 -6.18 9.45 -17.19
N GLU A 557 -6.55 8.18 -17.34
CA GLU A 557 -6.21 7.16 -16.35
C GLU A 557 -4.78 6.61 -16.54
N ILE A 558 -3.87 6.98 -15.64
CA ILE A 558 -2.46 6.52 -15.62
C ILE A 558 -2.22 5.61 -14.41
N LYS A 559 -1.95 4.31 -14.67
CA LYS A 559 -1.85 3.26 -13.62
C LYS A 559 -0.87 2.14 -13.95
N SER A 560 -0.53 1.36 -12.93
CA SER A 560 0.08 0.04 -13.12
C SER A 560 -0.94 -0.96 -13.69
N VAL A 561 -0.47 -2.04 -14.32
CA VAL A 561 -1.32 -3.09 -14.90
C VAL A 561 -2.30 -3.67 -13.86
N ASP A 562 -1.76 -4.05 -12.70
CA ASP A 562 -2.49 -4.59 -11.56
C ASP A 562 -3.52 -3.56 -11.02
N GLY A 563 -3.22 -2.26 -11.09
CA GLY A 563 -4.15 -1.17 -10.77
C GLY A 563 -5.22 -0.86 -11.83
N PHE A 564 -5.11 -1.41 -13.04
CA PHE A 564 -6.08 -1.27 -14.13
C PHE A 564 -6.99 -2.50 -14.30
N GLN A 565 -6.81 -3.53 -13.47
CA GLN A 565 -7.57 -4.76 -13.55
C GLN A 565 -9.08 -4.52 -13.42
N GLY A 566 -9.89 -5.27 -14.19
CA GLY A 566 -11.35 -5.12 -14.24
C GLY A 566 -11.88 -3.93 -15.05
N ARG A 567 -11.02 -3.02 -15.51
CA ARG A 567 -11.38 -1.88 -16.39
C ARG A 567 -11.19 -2.22 -17.88
N GLU A 568 -11.64 -1.30 -18.73
CA GLU A 568 -11.42 -1.24 -20.19
C GLU A 568 -11.51 0.22 -20.67
N LYS A 569 -10.94 0.51 -21.86
CA LYS A 569 -10.92 1.85 -22.50
C LYS A 569 -10.92 1.73 -24.02
N GLU A 570 -11.35 2.77 -24.73
CA GLU A 570 -11.35 2.79 -26.20
C GLU A 570 -9.92 2.69 -26.76
N ALA A 571 -9.01 3.50 -26.22
CA ALA A 571 -7.58 3.47 -26.49
C ALA A 571 -6.78 3.09 -25.23
N VAL A 572 -5.76 2.24 -25.39
CA VAL A 572 -4.79 1.92 -24.33
C VAL A 572 -3.37 2.07 -24.86
N ILE A 573 -2.52 2.73 -24.08
CA ILE A 573 -1.10 2.92 -24.41
C ILE A 573 -0.26 2.19 -23.36
N LEU A 574 0.59 1.27 -23.81
CA LEU A 574 1.47 0.49 -22.96
C LEU A 574 2.89 1.06 -23.00
N SER A 575 3.48 1.33 -21.83
CA SER A 575 4.90 1.73 -21.69
C SER A 575 5.64 0.61 -20.96
N PHE A 576 6.55 -0.06 -21.65
CA PHE A 576 7.26 -1.25 -21.16
C PHE A 576 8.49 -0.92 -20.31
N VAL A 577 9.03 0.29 -20.43
CA VAL A 577 10.13 0.88 -19.63
C VAL A 577 11.51 0.28 -19.90
N ARG A 578 11.60 -1.05 -20.03
CA ARG A 578 12.87 -1.77 -20.04
C ARG A 578 13.60 -1.58 -21.37
N SER A 579 14.70 -0.85 -21.31
CA SER A 579 15.68 -0.70 -22.38
C SER A 579 17.06 -0.66 -21.75
N ASN A 580 17.82 -1.74 -21.91
CA ASN A 580 19.13 -1.90 -21.29
C ASN A 580 20.04 -2.84 -22.09
N ARG A 581 21.35 -2.57 -22.05
CA ARG A 581 22.40 -3.31 -22.78
C ARG A 581 22.59 -4.78 -22.38
N LYS A 582 21.80 -5.29 -21.43
CA LYS A 582 21.82 -6.68 -20.98
C LYS A 582 20.65 -7.52 -21.51
N GLY A 583 19.60 -6.90 -22.05
CA GLY A 583 18.36 -7.57 -22.42
C GLY A 583 17.50 -8.02 -21.23
N GLU A 584 17.67 -7.42 -20.04
CA GLU A 584 16.93 -7.80 -18.82
C GLU A 584 15.51 -7.19 -18.82
N VAL A 585 14.46 -8.00 -18.96
CA VAL A 585 13.06 -7.53 -18.93
C VAL A 585 12.42 -7.52 -17.53
N GLY A 586 12.94 -8.30 -16.57
CA GLY A 586 12.45 -8.34 -15.19
C GLY A 586 10.94 -8.62 -15.07
N PHE A 587 10.20 -7.69 -14.48
CA PHE A 587 8.76 -7.81 -14.13
C PHE A 587 7.82 -7.96 -15.34
N LEU A 588 8.32 -7.65 -16.56
CA LEU A 588 7.62 -7.93 -17.83
C LEU A 588 7.60 -9.41 -18.23
N ALA A 589 8.43 -10.27 -17.61
CA ALA A 589 8.46 -11.70 -17.93
C ALA A 589 7.16 -12.45 -17.55
N GLU A 590 6.27 -11.83 -16.77
CA GLU A 590 5.00 -12.44 -16.38
C GLU A 590 3.95 -12.29 -17.50
N ASN A 591 3.84 -13.31 -18.37
CA ASN A 591 2.91 -13.37 -19.51
C ASN A 591 1.45 -12.96 -19.13
N ARG A 592 1.00 -13.31 -17.93
CA ARG A 592 -0.35 -13.00 -17.41
C ARG A 592 -0.58 -11.48 -17.24
N ARG A 593 0.46 -10.73 -16.84
CA ARG A 593 0.43 -9.26 -16.74
C ARG A 593 0.34 -8.63 -18.13
N VAL A 594 1.13 -9.11 -19.08
CA VAL A 594 1.10 -8.64 -20.48
C VAL A 594 -0.27 -8.90 -21.12
N ASN A 595 -0.82 -10.11 -20.93
CA ASN A 595 -2.19 -10.45 -21.34
C ASN A 595 -3.23 -9.48 -20.77
N VAL A 596 -3.20 -9.23 -19.45
CA VAL A 596 -4.11 -8.24 -18.84
C VAL A 596 -3.94 -6.87 -19.51
N ALA A 597 -2.70 -6.37 -19.65
CA ALA A 597 -2.42 -5.04 -20.19
C ALA A 597 -2.98 -4.83 -21.61
N VAL A 598 -2.67 -5.72 -22.56
CA VAL A 598 -3.17 -5.63 -23.95
C VAL A 598 -4.69 -5.74 -24.01
N THR A 599 -5.27 -6.67 -23.25
CA THR A 599 -6.73 -6.95 -23.28
C THR A 599 -7.59 -5.92 -22.52
N ARG A 600 -7.02 -4.76 -22.14
CA ARG A 600 -7.78 -3.59 -21.65
C ARG A 600 -8.32 -2.71 -22.77
N ALA A 601 -7.72 -2.74 -23.95
CA ALA A 601 -8.15 -1.98 -25.12
C ALA A 601 -9.49 -2.47 -25.68
N ARG A 602 -10.26 -1.55 -26.28
CA ARG A 602 -11.40 -1.89 -27.13
C ARG A 602 -11.04 -1.76 -28.60
N ARG A 603 -10.64 -0.57 -29.04
CA ARG A 603 -10.44 -0.21 -30.46
C ARG A 603 -8.98 -0.15 -30.87
N HIS A 604 -8.13 0.43 -30.02
CA HIS A 604 -6.73 0.71 -30.32
C HIS A 604 -5.83 0.35 -29.12
N VAL A 605 -4.71 -0.33 -29.39
CA VAL A 605 -3.61 -0.47 -28.46
C VAL A 605 -2.29 -0.04 -29.10
N ALA A 606 -1.60 0.89 -28.44
CA ALA A 606 -0.24 1.27 -28.74
C ALA A 606 0.73 0.64 -27.73
N VAL A 607 1.86 0.11 -28.19
CA VAL A 607 2.95 -0.41 -27.36
C VAL A 607 4.19 0.43 -27.62
N VAL A 608 4.74 1.04 -26.56
CA VAL A 608 6.01 1.78 -26.58
C VAL A 608 7.04 0.94 -25.84
N CYS A 609 8.08 0.50 -26.55
CA CYS A 609 9.11 -0.38 -26.00
C CYS A 609 10.38 -0.43 -26.85
N ASP A 610 11.49 -0.84 -26.24
CA ASP A 610 12.72 -1.24 -26.94
C ASP A 610 12.61 -2.68 -27.43
N SER A 611 12.41 -2.87 -28.74
CA SER A 611 12.27 -4.21 -29.34
C SER A 611 13.50 -5.10 -29.12
N HIS A 612 14.70 -4.55 -28.98
CA HIS A 612 15.92 -5.31 -28.74
C HIS A 612 15.96 -5.87 -27.32
N THR A 613 15.69 -5.04 -26.31
CA THR A 613 15.61 -5.50 -24.91
C THR A 613 14.44 -6.45 -24.69
N VAL A 614 13.27 -6.16 -25.28
CA VAL A 614 12.01 -6.89 -25.05
C VAL A 614 11.99 -8.25 -25.76
N SER A 615 12.62 -8.38 -26.93
CA SER A 615 12.70 -9.63 -27.69
C SER A 615 13.59 -10.71 -27.06
N SER A 616 14.33 -10.40 -25.98
CA SER A 616 15.10 -11.40 -25.23
C SER A 616 14.19 -12.45 -24.57
N HIS A 617 12.95 -12.09 -24.24
CA HIS A 617 11.97 -12.97 -23.62
C HIS A 617 10.99 -13.53 -24.64
N ALA A 618 10.99 -14.85 -24.80
CA ALA A 618 10.28 -15.56 -25.88
C ALA A 618 8.79 -15.14 -26.03
N PHE A 619 8.06 -14.99 -24.92
CA PHE A 619 6.65 -14.57 -24.98
C PHE A 619 6.50 -13.11 -25.45
N LEU A 620 7.34 -12.20 -24.96
CA LEU A 620 7.30 -10.80 -25.38
C LEU A 620 7.70 -10.64 -26.84
N LYS A 621 8.65 -11.45 -27.33
CA LYS A 621 8.97 -11.51 -28.76
C LYS A 621 7.73 -11.84 -29.61
N THR A 622 6.88 -12.79 -29.20
CA THR A 622 5.64 -13.08 -29.95
C THR A 622 4.66 -11.91 -30.03
N LEU A 623 4.68 -10.98 -29.06
CA LEU A 623 3.90 -9.75 -29.14
C LEU A 623 4.50 -8.76 -30.15
N VAL A 624 5.83 -8.57 -30.12
CA VAL A 624 6.55 -7.68 -31.06
C VAL A 624 6.46 -8.20 -32.51
N ASP A 625 6.71 -9.51 -32.72
CA ASP A 625 6.55 -10.18 -34.01
C ASP A 625 5.12 -9.99 -34.56
N TYR A 626 4.09 -10.20 -33.71
CA TYR A 626 2.68 -10.06 -34.10
C TYR A 626 2.28 -8.62 -34.45
N PHE A 627 2.73 -7.63 -33.68
CA PHE A 627 2.50 -6.22 -34.02
C PHE A 627 3.21 -5.82 -35.31
N THR A 628 4.35 -6.45 -35.63
CA THR A 628 5.08 -6.25 -36.90
C THR A 628 4.37 -6.88 -38.10
N GLU A 629 3.64 -7.98 -37.91
CA GLU A 629 2.89 -8.64 -39.01
C GLU A 629 1.48 -8.05 -39.23
N HIS A 630 0.84 -7.49 -38.19
CA HIS A 630 -0.60 -7.16 -38.21
C HIS A 630 -0.96 -5.74 -37.75
N GLY A 631 0.01 -4.96 -37.26
CA GLY A 631 -0.18 -3.58 -36.84
C GLY A 631 0.62 -2.60 -37.70
N GLU A 632 0.61 -1.34 -37.28
CA GLU A 632 1.55 -0.34 -37.76
C GLU A 632 2.78 -0.31 -36.85
N VAL A 633 3.97 -0.14 -37.43
CA VAL A 633 5.23 0.00 -36.69
C VAL A 633 5.89 1.32 -37.08
N ARG A 634 6.19 2.15 -36.08
CA ARG A 634 6.93 3.41 -36.21
C ARG A 634 8.13 3.37 -35.27
N THR A 635 9.23 4.02 -35.63
CA THR A 635 10.40 4.19 -34.76
C THR A 635 10.36 5.51 -34.00
N ALA A 636 10.95 5.57 -32.81
CA ALA A 636 11.03 6.80 -32.01
C ALA A 636 11.74 7.97 -32.72
N PHE A 637 12.57 7.70 -33.74
CA PHE A 637 13.14 8.74 -34.62
C PHE A 637 12.08 9.55 -35.39
N GLU A 638 10.87 9.01 -35.61
CA GLU A 638 9.76 9.72 -36.29
C GLU A 638 9.07 10.74 -35.36
N TYR A 639 9.30 10.63 -34.04
CA TYR A 639 8.63 11.44 -33.02
C TYR A 639 9.55 12.45 -32.33
N LEU A 640 10.88 12.27 -32.42
CA LEU A 640 11.86 12.97 -31.58
C LEU A 640 13.06 13.47 -32.40
N ASP A 641 12.94 14.68 -32.95
CA ASP A 641 13.95 15.37 -33.77
C ASP A 641 15.34 15.51 -33.11
N ASP A 642 15.42 15.39 -31.79
CA ASP A 642 16.65 15.53 -30.99
C ASP A 642 17.47 14.24 -30.86
N ILE A 643 16.99 13.10 -31.37
CA ILE A 643 17.73 11.82 -31.32
C ILE A 643 18.67 11.68 -32.54
N VAL A 644 19.97 11.75 -32.28
CA VAL A 644 21.01 11.45 -33.28
C VAL A 644 21.21 9.93 -33.38
N PRO A 645 21.11 9.30 -34.57
CA PRO A 645 21.35 7.86 -34.72
C PRO A 645 22.79 7.45 -34.37
N GLU A 646 22.98 6.41 -33.54
CA GLU A 646 24.31 5.90 -33.12
C GLU A 646 25.22 5.52 -34.32
N ASN A 647 24.60 5.17 -35.46
CA ASN A 647 25.25 4.85 -36.73
C ASN A 647 26.06 6.00 -37.38
N TYR A 648 26.00 7.23 -36.86
CA TYR A 648 26.84 8.35 -37.31
C TYR A 648 28.19 8.49 -36.54
N SER A 649 28.59 7.44 -35.83
CA SER A 649 29.93 7.28 -35.24
C SER A 649 31.03 7.18 -36.32
N ARG A 650 31.44 8.32 -36.87
CA ARG A 650 32.38 8.42 -38.00
C ARG A 650 33.84 8.25 -37.58
N GLU A 651 34.25 7.02 -37.30
CA GLU A 651 35.67 6.68 -37.18
C GLU A 651 36.43 6.90 -38.50
N GLY A 652 37.72 7.23 -38.40
CA GLY A 652 38.69 7.00 -39.49
C GLY A 652 38.78 8.04 -40.61
N ALA A 653 39.21 9.27 -40.30
CA ALA A 653 39.88 10.13 -41.29
C ALA A 653 40.91 11.08 -40.65
N GLN A 654 42.18 10.67 -40.64
CA GLN A 654 43.30 11.57 -40.33
C GLN A 654 43.44 12.61 -41.45
N GLY A 655 43.58 13.89 -41.11
CA GLY A 655 43.72 14.96 -42.09
C GLY A 655 45.16 15.12 -42.61
N PRO A 656 45.37 15.39 -43.92
CA PRO A 656 46.59 16.02 -44.42
C PRO A 656 46.45 17.55 -44.46
N GLY A 657 47.55 18.26 -44.20
CA GLY A 657 47.57 19.72 -44.08
C GLY A 657 47.73 20.50 -45.39
N GLN A 658 47.46 21.80 -45.29
CA GLN A 658 47.99 22.95 -46.05
C GLN A 658 48.22 22.88 -47.58
N ALA A 659 47.76 23.95 -48.23
CA ALA A 659 48.39 24.63 -49.37
C ALA A 659 48.65 23.83 -50.67
N GLY A 660 47.67 23.85 -51.58
CA GLY A 660 47.86 23.45 -52.98
C GLY A 660 46.89 24.18 -53.92
N ALA A 661 47.40 25.09 -54.76
CA ALA A 661 46.56 25.82 -55.70
C ALA A 661 46.30 25.00 -56.99
N LYS A 662 45.01 24.87 -57.40
CA LYS A 662 44.53 25.00 -58.80
C LYS A 662 43.02 24.75 -58.92
N THR A 663 42.34 25.63 -59.65
CA THR A 663 40.95 25.47 -60.08
C THR A 663 40.85 24.56 -61.31
N ARG A 664 40.16 23.42 -61.19
CA ARG A 664 39.43 22.71 -62.26
C ARG A 664 38.23 22.00 -61.61
N GLY A 665 37.04 21.94 -62.18
CA GLY A 665 36.59 22.45 -63.48
C GLY A 665 35.73 21.40 -64.17
N SER A 666 34.40 21.54 -64.07
CA SER A 666 33.43 20.60 -64.63
C SER A 666 33.57 20.43 -66.14
N ALA A 667 33.56 19.19 -66.63
CA ALA A 667 33.84 18.88 -68.03
C ALA A 667 32.90 17.81 -68.62
N ALA A 668 31.61 18.13 -68.72
CA ALA A 668 30.76 17.47 -69.73
C ALA A 668 31.31 17.85 -71.12
N THR A 669 31.64 16.87 -71.96
CA THR A 669 32.37 17.11 -73.23
C THR A 669 31.54 16.73 -74.45
N ALA A 670 30.94 17.74 -75.09
CA ALA A 670 30.29 17.62 -76.39
C ALA A 670 30.93 18.60 -77.41
N ARG A 671 31.71 18.02 -78.34
CA ARG A 671 32.11 18.52 -79.68
C ARG A 671 32.15 20.05 -79.95
N ARG A 672 33.35 20.62 -79.75
CA ARG A 672 34.22 21.29 -80.76
C ARG A 672 33.73 22.54 -81.55
N ALA A 673 34.67 23.50 -81.64
CA ALA A 673 34.84 24.60 -82.63
C ALA A 673 34.18 25.98 -82.32
N PRO A 674 34.79 27.11 -82.76
CA PRO A 674 34.70 28.37 -81.99
C PRO A 674 34.25 29.63 -82.73
N GLY A 675 33.90 30.68 -81.96
CA GLY A 675 33.73 32.08 -82.39
C GLY A 675 34.27 33.05 -81.33
N SER A 676 34.65 34.27 -81.72
CA SER A 676 35.41 35.23 -80.90
C SER A 676 34.57 36.40 -80.33
N GLY A 677 35.00 36.96 -79.19
CA GLY A 677 34.46 38.20 -78.61
C GLY A 677 35.13 38.57 -77.29
N GLN A 678 35.32 39.86 -77.01
CA GLN A 678 36.04 40.39 -75.82
C GLN A 678 35.36 41.68 -75.27
N PRO A 679 35.89 42.49 -74.31
CA PRO A 679 35.17 42.81 -73.07
C PRO A 679 34.98 44.33 -72.80
N THR A 680 34.46 44.71 -71.61
CA THR A 680 34.77 45.90 -70.76
C THR A 680 33.65 46.10 -69.70
N GLY A 681 33.80 46.81 -68.57
CA GLY A 681 35.01 47.34 -67.91
C GLY A 681 34.71 48.40 -66.80
N ALA A 682 35.56 48.45 -65.75
CA ALA A 682 35.79 49.56 -64.79
C ALA A 682 34.67 49.99 -63.76
N ALA A 683 34.93 50.74 -62.66
CA ALA A 683 36.08 50.83 -61.70
C ALA A 683 35.79 51.79 -60.49
N LEU A 684 36.71 51.84 -59.49
CA LEU A 684 36.93 52.89 -58.44
C LEU A 684 35.96 52.99 -57.22
N GLY A 685 36.38 53.33 -55.97
CA GLY A 685 37.69 53.19 -55.31
C GLY A 685 38.08 54.13 -54.12
N ARG A 686 38.44 53.55 -52.94
CA ARG A 686 39.38 54.07 -51.87
C ARG A 686 38.89 55.24 -50.93
N LYS A 687 39.41 55.51 -49.70
CA LYS A 687 40.48 54.93 -48.82
C LYS A 687 40.38 55.31 -47.29
N LYS A 688 41.05 54.49 -46.44
CA LYS A 688 41.58 54.60 -45.02
C LYS A 688 42.29 55.92 -44.58
N PRO A 689 42.87 56.14 -43.35
CA PRO A 689 43.16 55.25 -42.16
C PRO A 689 42.94 55.83 -40.70
N GLY A 690 43.30 55.09 -39.62
CA GLY A 690 43.57 55.60 -38.24
C GLY A 690 43.62 54.53 -37.12
N THR A 691 44.45 54.66 -36.06
CA THR A 691 44.64 53.64 -34.97
C THR A 691 45.22 54.15 -33.62
N ALA A 692 44.83 53.50 -32.50
CA ALA A 692 45.55 53.36 -31.19
C ALA A 692 45.55 54.56 -30.19
N PRO A 693 45.98 54.41 -28.89
CA PRO A 693 45.50 53.45 -27.86
C PRO A 693 45.47 53.96 -26.36
N LEU A 694 45.19 53.04 -25.41
CA LEU A 694 45.66 52.93 -23.99
C LEU A 694 44.91 53.50 -22.73
N SER A 695 44.85 52.61 -21.71
CA SER A 695 45.10 52.76 -20.23
C SER A 695 44.16 53.46 -19.21
N SER A 696 43.52 52.61 -18.38
CA SER A 696 43.57 52.50 -16.89
C SER A 696 42.96 53.51 -15.87
N GLU A 697 42.11 52.95 -15.00
CA GLU A 697 42.06 53.07 -13.51
C GLU A 697 41.32 54.20 -12.75
N ALA A 698 41.09 53.88 -11.45
CA ALA A 698 40.53 54.65 -10.31
C ALA A 698 38.99 54.73 -10.13
N GLN A 699 38.58 54.71 -8.84
CA GLN A 699 37.19 54.72 -8.34
C GLN A 699 36.80 56.13 -7.81
N PRO A 700 35.52 56.41 -7.48
CA PRO A 700 35.07 56.14 -6.10
C PRO A 700 33.57 55.76 -5.91
N GLN A 701 33.25 55.28 -4.70
CA GLN A 701 31.90 55.25 -4.09
C GLN A 701 31.48 56.67 -3.58
N PRO A 702 30.23 56.95 -3.10
CA PRO A 702 29.22 56.03 -2.57
C PRO A 702 27.73 56.37 -2.90
N SER A 703 26.82 55.75 -2.12
CA SER A 703 25.41 56.09 -1.80
C SER A 703 24.31 55.12 -2.29
N LEU A 704 23.08 55.32 -1.80
CA LEU A 704 22.14 54.25 -1.41
C LEU A 704 20.80 54.24 -2.20
N ASN A 705 20.08 53.11 -2.05
CA ASN A 705 18.67 52.82 -2.42
C ASN A 705 18.34 52.55 -3.90
N GLY A 706 17.45 51.57 -4.13
CA GLY A 706 16.86 51.22 -5.43
C GLY A 706 16.91 49.71 -5.72
N GLY A 707 15.90 48.95 -5.29
CA GLY A 707 15.92 47.48 -5.32
C GLY A 707 15.57 46.82 -6.67
N GLY A 708 15.78 45.49 -6.73
CA GLY A 708 15.20 44.59 -7.73
C GLY A 708 16.07 44.29 -8.96
N ARG A 709 17.07 43.39 -8.84
CA ARG A 709 17.79 42.86 -10.02
C ARG A 709 18.48 41.49 -9.85
N GLU A 710 17.92 40.59 -9.06
CA GLU A 710 18.38 39.19 -8.99
C GLU A 710 17.68 38.35 -10.07
N GLY A 711 18.47 37.77 -10.98
CA GLY A 711 18.00 36.97 -12.12
C GLY A 711 18.90 37.06 -13.35
N ALA A 712 19.42 38.24 -13.67
CA ALA A 712 20.24 38.46 -14.87
C ALA A 712 21.70 37.95 -14.78
N ARG A 713 22.23 37.68 -13.58
CA ARG A 713 23.60 37.18 -13.39
C ARG A 713 23.75 35.66 -13.55
N SER A 714 22.69 34.88 -13.34
CA SER A 714 22.82 33.43 -13.07
C SER A 714 23.21 32.55 -14.26
N ARG A 715 23.12 33.02 -15.51
CA ARG A 715 23.53 32.24 -16.70
C ARG A 715 24.98 32.49 -17.12
N GLY A 716 25.43 33.75 -17.10
CA GLY A 716 26.75 34.13 -17.62
C GLY A 716 27.93 33.47 -16.89
N GLY A 717 27.80 33.23 -15.58
CA GLY A 717 28.84 32.56 -14.79
C GLY A 717 29.11 31.12 -15.25
N ALA A 718 28.05 30.31 -15.39
CA ALA A 718 28.17 28.90 -15.81
C ALA A 718 28.80 28.76 -17.20
N GLU A 719 28.35 29.58 -18.16
CA GLU A 719 28.92 29.62 -19.52
C GLU A 719 30.40 30.04 -19.51
N GLN A 720 30.78 31.02 -18.67
CA GLN A 720 32.16 31.50 -18.55
C GLN A 720 33.09 30.46 -17.89
N PHE A 721 32.67 29.77 -16.83
CA PHE A 721 33.47 28.71 -16.21
C PHE A 721 33.54 27.45 -17.09
N GLY A 722 32.46 27.13 -17.82
CA GLY A 722 32.44 26.06 -18.82
C GLY A 722 33.49 26.25 -19.93
N ALA A 723 33.61 27.47 -20.46
CA ALA A 723 34.65 27.82 -21.44
C ALA A 723 36.07 27.60 -20.88
N VAL A 724 36.35 28.08 -19.67
CA VAL A 724 37.67 27.95 -19.02
C VAL A 724 38.03 26.49 -18.71
N ILE A 725 37.07 25.68 -18.25
CA ILE A 725 37.29 24.25 -17.99
C ILE A 725 37.49 23.48 -19.31
N THR A 726 36.76 23.84 -20.38
CA THR A 726 36.95 23.26 -21.72
C THR A 726 38.33 23.59 -22.31
N GLU A 727 38.78 24.85 -22.19
CA GLU A 727 40.14 25.25 -22.62
C GLU A 727 41.22 24.52 -21.81
N PHE A 728 41.01 24.34 -20.49
CA PHE A 728 41.90 23.54 -19.67
C PHE A 728 41.96 22.07 -20.11
N ILE A 729 40.82 21.45 -20.45
CA ILE A 729 40.76 20.08 -20.98
C ILE A 729 41.59 19.95 -22.27
N ALA A 730 41.51 20.93 -23.17
CA ALA A 730 42.31 20.99 -24.39
C ALA A 730 43.80 21.29 -24.16
N SER A 731 44.17 21.95 -23.05
CA SER A 731 45.56 22.31 -22.74
C SER A 731 46.40 21.13 -22.19
N GLU A 732 47.72 21.19 -22.31
CA GLU A 732 48.64 20.19 -21.72
C GLU A 732 48.77 20.27 -20.19
N LYS A 733 48.10 21.23 -19.53
CA LYS A 733 48.15 21.39 -18.07
C LYS A 733 47.41 20.22 -17.39
N THR A 734 48.01 19.69 -16.32
CA THR A 734 47.44 18.62 -15.49
C THR A 734 46.50 19.12 -14.40
N GLN A 735 46.64 20.40 -14.01
CA GLN A 735 45.99 21.04 -12.87
C GLN A 735 45.65 22.51 -13.21
N LEU A 736 44.49 22.98 -12.75
CA LEU A 736 43.96 24.34 -12.89
C LEU A 736 43.48 24.81 -11.52
N GLU A 737 43.73 26.07 -11.18
CA GLU A 737 43.34 26.66 -9.90
C GLU A 737 42.46 27.89 -10.12
N PHE A 738 41.34 27.94 -9.40
CA PHE A 738 40.39 29.04 -9.38
C PHE A 738 40.55 29.81 -8.06
N PRO A 739 40.62 31.16 -8.11
CA PRO A 739 41.03 31.98 -6.97
C PRO A 739 40.04 31.90 -5.79
N ALA A 740 40.57 32.12 -4.59
CA ALA A 740 39.78 32.10 -3.35
C ALA A 740 38.59 33.08 -3.33
N SER A 741 38.61 34.11 -4.19
CA SER A 741 37.59 35.16 -4.33
C SER A 741 36.27 34.75 -4.99
N LEU A 742 36.12 33.50 -5.47
CA LEU A 742 34.83 33.02 -5.98
C LEU A 742 33.78 32.93 -4.87
N ASP A 743 32.54 33.35 -5.17
CA ASP A 743 31.42 33.25 -4.23
C ASP A 743 30.84 31.83 -4.15
N SER A 744 29.88 31.60 -3.25
CA SER A 744 29.30 30.27 -3.01
C SER A 744 28.61 29.66 -4.23
N GLN A 745 28.10 30.47 -5.16
CA GLN A 745 27.41 30.00 -6.36
C GLN A 745 28.39 29.76 -7.51
N ASP A 746 29.37 30.63 -7.71
CA ASP A 746 30.44 30.42 -8.68
C ASP A 746 31.24 29.15 -8.35
N ARG A 747 31.49 28.90 -7.06
CA ARG A 747 32.14 27.67 -6.56
C ARG A 747 31.31 26.41 -6.84
N MET A 748 29.98 26.50 -6.73
CA MET A 748 29.08 25.40 -7.07
C MET A 748 29.19 25.06 -8.56
N TRP A 749 29.18 26.08 -9.43
CA TRP A 749 29.34 25.88 -10.88
C TRP A 749 30.71 25.30 -11.25
N VAL A 750 31.80 25.80 -10.68
CA VAL A 750 33.15 25.26 -10.96
C VAL A 750 33.27 23.79 -10.53
N HIS A 751 32.66 23.40 -9.40
CA HIS A 751 32.62 22.00 -8.98
C HIS A 751 31.74 21.15 -9.90
N GLN A 752 30.49 21.55 -10.14
CA GLN A 752 29.54 20.81 -10.98
C GLN A 752 30.06 20.61 -12.41
N ILE A 753 30.58 21.66 -13.04
CA ILE A 753 31.11 21.59 -14.42
C ILE A 753 32.37 20.70 -14.47
N ALA A 754 33.23 20.76 -13.45
CA ALA A 754 34.37 19.85 -13.36
C ALA A 754 33.95 18.38 -13.14
N GLU A 755 32.82 18.13 -12.48
CA GLU A 755 32.22 16.81 -12.29
C GLU A 755 31.60 16.29 -13.60
N GLU A 756 30.84 17.12 -14.31
CA GLU A 756 30.26 16.84 -15.63
C GLU A 756 31.33 16.48 -16.68
N TYR A 757 32.49 17.14 -16.66
CA TYR A 757 33.65 16.78 -17.49
C TYR A 757 34.55 15.66 -16.90
N GLY A 758 34.13 14.99 -15.82
CA GLY A 758 34.82 13.83 -15.26
C GLY A 758 36.19 14.11 -14.61
N LEU A 759 36.49 15.37 -14.30
CA LEU A 759 37.76 15.78 -13.68
C LEU A 759 37.77 15.43 -12.19
N ARG A 760 38.87 15.72 -11.49
CA ARG A 760 38.93 15.75 -10.02
C ARG A 760 38.91 17.19 -9.56
N HIS A 761 37.99 17.55 -8.67
CA HIS A 761 37.83 18.90 -8.15
C HIS A 761 37.85 18.92 -6.62
N GLU A 762 38.73 19.72 -6.03
CA GLU A 762 38.90 19.81 -4.58
C GLU A 762 38.97 21.28 -4.12
N SER A 763 38.30 21.60 -3.00
CA SER A 763 38.34 22.92 -2.37
C SER A 763 39.43 22.97 -1.29
N ALA A 764 40.68 23.24 -1.68
CA ALA A 764 41.87 23.24 -0.82
C ALA A 764 42.06 24.57 -0.06
N GLY A 765 42.78 24.53 1.08
CA GLY A 765 43.07 25.70 1.92
C GLY A 765 42.03 25.97 3.03
N GLU A 766 42.40 26.81 4.00
CA GLU A 766 41.57 27.09 5.19
C GLU A 766 40.97 28.50 5.18
N GLY A 767 39.77 28.64 5.76
CA GLY A 767 39.13 29.93 6.00
C GLY A 767 38.88 30.74 4.72
N LYS A 768 39.39 31.98 4.69
CA LYS A 768 39.19 32.94 3.58
C LYS A 768 40.15 32.74 2.40
N GLU A 769 41.21 31.95 2.57
CA GLU A 769 42.17 31.66 1.49
C GLU A 769 41.91 30.29 0.84
N ARG A 770 40.79 29.65 1.17
CA ARG A 770 40.33 28.44 0.49
C ARG A 770 40.10 28.72 -1.00
N PHE A 771 40.66 27.91 -1.89
CA PHE A 771 40.53 28.00 -3.36
C PHE A 771 39.99 26.69 -3.94
N ILE A 772 39.73 26.62 -5.25
CA ILE A 772 39.31 25.37 -5.93
C ILE A 772 40.40 24.94 -6.89
N THR A 773 40.74 23.66 -6.87
CA THR A 773 41.71 23.03 -7.76
C THR A 773 41.04 21.93 -8.57
N VAL A 774 41.16 21.99 -9.89
CA VAL A 774 40.62 21.01 -10.85
C VAL A 774 41.77 20.31 -11.56
N SER A 775 41.73 18.98 -11.68
CA SER A 775 42.84 18.18 -12.21
C SER A 775 42.38 16.99 -13.06
N LYS A 776 43.22 16.56 -14.00
CA LYS A 776 42.92 15.47 -14.95
C LYS A 776 43.23 14.10 -14.32
N ARG A 777 42.34 13.11 -14.53
CA ARG A 777 42.51 11.75 -13.99
C ARG A 777 43.56 10.98 -14.79
N VAL A 778 44.49 10.31 -14.09
CA VAL A 778 45.45 9.34 -14.65
C VAL A 778 45.04 7.94 -14.16
N PRO A 779 44.97 6.92 -15.02
CA PRO A 779 44.53 5.58 -14.63
C PRO A 779 45.64 4.75 -13.97
N ALA A 780 45.29 4.04 -12.89
CA ALA A 780 46.08 2.97 -12.29
C ALA A 780 45.12 1.91 -11.69
N ALA A 781 45.55 0.65 -11.69
CA ALA A 781 44.71 -0.51 -11.37
C ALA A 781 45.15 -1.20 -10.04
N PRO A 782 44.83 -2.49 -9.77
CA PRO A 782 43.64 -2.81 -9.00
C PRO A 782 43.92 -3.61 -7.70
N ALA A 783 43.08 -3.45 -6.68
CA ALA A 783 43.06 -4.34 -5.51
C ALA A 783 41.68 -4.40 -4.83
N ALA A 784 41.22 -5.63 -4.59
CA ALA A 784 40.35 -6.01 -3.47
C ALA A 784 41.23 -6.78 -2.43
N PRO A 785 40.76 -7.17 -1.23
CA PRO A 785 39.39 -7.05 -0.69
C PRO A 785 39.30 -6.47 0.75
N ALA A 786 38.08 -6.22 1.21
CA ALA A 786 37.73 -6.20 2.63
C ALA A 786 36.30 -6.74 2.84
N THR A 787 36.10 -7.59 3.85
CA THR A 787 34.82 -8.25 4.16
C THR A 787 33.92 -7.44 5.13
N PRO A 788 32.59 -7.70 5.15
CA PRO A 788 31.64 -6.87 5.89
C PRO A 788 31.55 -7.20 7.38
N ALA A 789 31.04 -6.25 8.17
CA ALA A 789 30.70 -6.45 9.58
C ALA A 789 29.50 -5.57 10.02
N GLY A 790 28.27 -6.06 9.88
CA GLY A 790 27.09 -5.53 10.59
C GLY A 790 27.01 -6.06 12.04
N PRO A 791 25.83 -6.08 12.70
CA PRO A 791 24.51 -5.60 12.26
C PRO A 791 23.76 -4.76 13.32
N GLY A 792 22.51 -4.37 13.02
CA GLY A 792 21.51 -3.91 14.01
C GLY A 792 21.46 -2.37 14.17
N SER A 793 20.32 -1.68 14.07
CA SER A 793 18.92 -2.05 14.39
C SER A 793 18.73 -2.40 15.89
N LYS A 794 17.71 -1.89 16.61
CA LYS A 794 16.51 -1.15 16.17
C LYS A 794 15.97 -0.22 17.28
N ALA A 795 14.86 0.45 16.98
CA ALA A 795 14.01 1.27 17.87
C ALA A 795 13.57 0.53 19.18
N PRO A 796 12.95 1.18 20.21
CA PRO A 796 11.57 1.69 20.05
C PRO A 796 11.03 2.84 20.98
N LEU A 797 10.19 3.70 20.39
CA LEU A 797 8.79 4.06 20.78
C LEU A 797 8.40 4.59 22.20
N CYS A 798 7.73 5.76 22.20
CA CYS A 798 6.52 6.13 23.00
C CYS A 798 6.66 6.35 24.55
N PRO A 799 5.66 6.90 25.31
CA PRO A 799 4.29 7.31 24.93
C PRO A 799 3.78 8.71 25.43
N GLU A 800 2.51 8.99 25.06
CA GLU A 800 1.58 10.13 25.31
C GLU A 800 0.70 10.03 26.60
N PRO A 801 -0.27 10.94 26.90
CA PRO A 801 -0.41 12.39 26.60
C PRO A 801 -0.58 13.23 27.92
N PRO A 802 -1.74 13.80 28.44
CA PRO A 802 -3.14 13.98 27.99
C PRO A 802 -3.80 15.41 28.12
N SER A 803 -4.89 15.57 27.35
CA SER A 803 -6.08 16.47 27.41
C SER A 803 -6.74 16.77 28.79
N PRO A 804 -7.88 17.54 28.94
CA PRO A 804 -8.63 18.46 28.03
C PRO A 804 -9.09 19.81 28.67
N ALA A 805 -9.82 20.70 27.93
CA ALA A 805 -11.12 21.29 28.36
C ALA A 805 -11.79 22.37 27.44
N GLN A 806 -13.06 22.10 27.02
CA GLN A 806 -14.22 23.06 26.97
C GLN A 806 -14.18 24.23 25.94
N THR A 807 -15.27 24.94 25.54
CA THR A 807 -16.70 24.92 25.95
C THR A 807 -17.66 25.30 24.78
N GLU A 808 -18.82 24.62 24.71
CA GLU A 808 -20.23 25.05 24.41
C GLU A 808 -20.70 26.11 23.35
N PRO A 809 -22.02 26.15 23.01
CA PRO A 809 -22.61 26.94 21.91
C PRO A 809 -23.74 27.94 22.32
N ALA A 810 -24.39 28.57 21.31
CA ALA A 810 -25.60 29.43 21.41
C ALA A 810 -26.25 29.56 19.99
N ILE A 811 -27.53 29.86 19.72
CA ILE A 811 -28.78 30.07 20.51
C ILE A 811 -30.01 29.88 19.57
N GLY A 812 -31.23 29.69 20.12
CA GLY A 812 -32.54 29.83 19.41
C GLY A 812 -33.35 28.52 19.33
N GLU A 813 -34.47 28.28 20.05
CA GLU A 813 -35.78 28.97 20.15
C GLU A 813 -36.74 28.70 18.95
N GLN A 814 -38.06 28.53 19.09
CA GLN A 814 -38.98 28.83 20.21
C GLN A 814 -40.28 27.95 20.21
N SER A 815 -41.15 28.09 21.22
CA SER A 815 -42.50 27.46 21.44
C SER A 815 -42.51 25.92 21.67
N SER A 816 -43.21 25.30 22.63
CA SER A 816 -44.42 25.56 23.47
C SER A 816 -45.77 25.35 22.75
N GLN A 817 -46.76 24.60 23.26
CA GLN A 817 -46.95 23.91 24.57
C GLN A 817 -47.12 22.37 24.34
N GLY A 818 -47.40 21.47 25.29
CA GLY A 818 -47.82 21.56 26.71
C GLY A 818 -47.71 20.18 27.42
N GLN A 819 -48.63 19.82 28.34
CA GLN A 819 -48.58 18.56 29.12
C GLN A 819 -49.95 17.94 29.42
N PRO A 820 -49.99 16.61 29.63
CA PRO A 820 -50.60 16.01 30.83
C PRO A 820 -49.55 15.35 31.76
N ASP A 821 -49.90 15.13 33.04
CA ASP A 821 -48.94 14.73 34.09
C ASP A 821 -48.53 13.25 34.04
N LEU A 822 -47.21 13.01 33.92
CA LEU A 822 -46.58 11.69 33.90
C LEU A 822 -46.45 11.01 35.27
N LYS A 823 -46.63 11.73 36.39
CA LYS A 823 -46.45 11.15 37.75
C LYS A 823 -47.46 10.03 38.04
N VAL A 824 -48.69 10.16 37.55
CA VAL A 824 -49.74 9.14 37.69
C VAL A 824 -49.34 7.82 36.99
N LEU A 825 -48.80 7.93 35.77
CA LEU A 825 -48.35 6.79 34.95
C LEU A 825 -47.06 6.13 35.44
N HIS A 826 -46.34 6.74 36.39
CA HIS A 826 -45.12 6.18 36.99
C HIS A 826 -45.43 5.28 38.19
N LEU A 827 -46.31 5.74 39.09
CA LEU A 827 -46.71 4.97 40.29
C LEU A 827 -47.45 3.67 39.92
N ASP A 828 -48.39 3.76 38.97
CA ASP A 828 -49.14 2.62 38.42
C ASP A 828 -48.23 1.57 37.73
N ARG A 829 -47.04 1.97 37.26
CA ARG A 829 -46.04 1.08 36.66
C ARG A 829 -45.16 0.40 37.72
N LEU A 830 -44.82 1.10 38.80
CA LEU A 830 -44.03 0.56 39.91
C LEU A 830 -44.79 -0.51 40.71
N GLN A 831 -46.09 -0.32 40.96
CA GLN A 831 -46.90 -1.28 41.71
C GLN A 831 -46.98 -2.65 41.00
N ARG A 832 -47.10 -2.67 39.67
CA ARG A 832 -47.14 -3.91 38.85
C ARG A 832 -45.80 -4.65 38.83
N ALA A 833 -44.68 -3.93 38.96
CA ALA A 833 -43.35 -4.54 39.03
C ALA A 833 -43.09 -5.26 40.36
N GLY A 834 -43.60 -4.74 41.49
CA GLY A 834 -43.48 -5.37 42.79
C GLY A 834 -44.15 -6.75 42.85
N SER A 835 -45.40 -6.84 42.39
CA SER A 835 -46.21 -8.07 42.43
C SER A 835 -45.64 -9.27 41.66
N GLN A 836 -44.68 -9.06 40.73
CA GLN A 836 -44.05 -10.15 39.97
C GLN A 836 -42.78 -10.70 40.64
N LEU A 837 -42.23 -10.03 41.66
CA LEU A 837 -41.04 -10.49 42.37
C LEU A 837 -41.36 -11.49 43.49
N GLU A 838 -42.49 -11.32 44.18
CA GLU A 838 -42.90 -12.21 45.28
C GLU A 838 -43.23 -13.64 44.78
N GLN A 839 -43.76 -13.78 43.58
CA GLN A 839 -44.10 -15.08 42.97
C GLN A 839 -42.89 -15.92 42.51
N ARG A 840 -41.65 -15.42 42.66
CA ARG A 840 -40.41 -16.16 42.34
C ARG A 840 -39.56 -16.51 43.57
N ALA A 841 -40.03 -16.23 44.78
CA ALA A 841 -39.26 -16.38 46.02
C ALA A 841 -39.48 -17.71 46.78
N THR A 842 -40.16 -18.70 46.19
CA THR A 842 -40.47 -19.99 46.83
C THR A 842 -39.85 -21.18 46.10
N GLY A 843 -38.55 -21.46 46.32
CA GLY A 843 -37.89 -22.62 45.74
C GLY A 843 -36.46 -22.88 46.22
N SER A 844 -36.21 -24.11 46.69
CA SER A 844 -34.91 -24.68 47.13
C SER A 844 -34.30 -24.12 48.44
N GLY A 845 -33.60 -25.00 49.17
CA GLY A 845 -33.04 -24.73 50.51
C GLY A 845 -31.53 -25.09 50.63
N PRO A 846 -30.89 -24.82 51.80
CA PRO A 846 -29.44 -24.60 51.87
C PRO A 846 -28.60 -25.83 52.27
N ARG A 847 -27.35 -25.92 51.76
CA ARG A 847 -26.30 -26.82 52.30
C ARG A 847 -24.89 -26.17 52.38
N ARG A 848 -24.55 -25.83 53.63
CA ARG A 848 -23.23 -25.74 54.33
C ARG A 848 -21.90 -25.81 53.56
N LEU A 849 -21.01 -24.88 53.92
CA LEU A 849 -19.54 -25.00 53.88
C LEU A 849 -18.98 -25.87 55.04
N PRO A 850 -17.74 -26.36 54.92
CA PRO A 850 -16.84 -26.57 56.08
C PRO A 850 -15.46 -25.88 55.91
N GLU A 851 -14.64 -25.86 56.97
CA GLU A 851 -13.33 -25.17 57.05
C GLU A 851 -12.16 -26.11 57.41
N LYS A 852 -10.91 -25.56 57.34
CA LYS A 852 -9.70 -26.00 58.09
C LYS A 852 -9.05 -27.33 57.62
N LYS A 853 -7.77 -27.66 57.89
CA LYS A 853 -6.73 -27.14 58.82
C LYS A 853 -5.29 -27.45 58.30
N LYS A 854 -4.24 -26.88 58.92
CA LYS A 854 -2.80 -27.09 58.58
C LYS A 854 -2.15 -28.30 59.29
N LYS A 855 -1.06 -28.85 58.73
CA LYS A 855 0.12 -29.38 59.48
C LYS A 855 1.41 -29.45 58.61
N LYS A 856 2.54 -29.84 59.21
CA LYS A 856 3.89 -30.08 58.63
C LYS A 856 4.24 -31.60 58.71
N GLU A 857 5.46 -32.19 58.60
CA GLU A 857 6.92 -31.84 58.57
C GLU A 857 7.69 -33.15 58.20
N ALA A 858 8.91 -33.29 57.64
CA ALA A 858 9.84 -32.51 56.78
C ALA A 858 10.98 -33.44 56.26
N GLU A 859 11.88 -32.95 55.36
CA GLU A 859 13.05 -33.65 54.75
C GLU A 859 12.70 -34.87 53.84
N GLY A 860 13.49 -35.35 52.87
CA GLY A 860 14.81 -35.00 52.31
C GLY A 860 14.88 -35.24 50.76
N PRO A 861 16.05 -35.37 50.10
CA PRO A 861 16.20 -35.11 48.66
C PRO A 861 16.15 -36.33 47.71
N MET A 862 15.53 -36.17 46.53
CA MET A 862 16.10 -36.40 45.17
C MET A 862 15.02 -36.27 44.07
N ALA A 863 15.48 -36.08 42.81
CA ALA A 863 14.71 -36.02 41.56
C ALA A 863 13.62 -34.93 41.41
N ILE A 864 13.51 -34.39 40.19
CA ILE A 864 12.29 -33.73 39.71
C ILE A 864 11.88 -34.50 38.46
N ASP A 865 10.99 -35.47 38.64
CA ASP A 865 10.26 -36.07 37.54
C ASP A 865 9.31 -35.04 36.91
N LEU A 866 9.09 -35.15 35.61
CA LEU A 866 8.09 -34.36 34.90
C LEU A 866 6.69 -34.92 35.20
N PRO A 867 5.79 -34.16 35.85
CA PRO A 867 4.43 -34.63 36.07
C PRO A 867 3.67 -34.69 34.75
N ALA A 868 3.32 -35.90 34.32
CA ALA A 868 2.38 -36.11 33.23
C ALA A 868 0.94 -35.93 33.76
N GLY A 869 0.19 -34.98 33.19
CA GLY A 869 -1.23 -34.75 33.49
C GLY A 869 -1.56 -33.37 34.03
N GLU A 870 -2.06 -32.51 33.13
CA GLU A 870 -3.18 -31.58 33.37
C GLU A 870 -3.21 -30.74 34.66
N ASP A 871 -2.19 -29.89 34.89
CA ASP A 871 -2.40 -28.61 35.59
C ASP A 871 -1.58 -27.49 34.92
N PHE A 872 -2.19 -26.85 33.92
CA PHE A 872 -1.56 -25.79 33.13
C PHE A 872 -1.30 -24.52 33.98
N ASP A 873 -2.18 -24.21 34.94
CA ASP A 873 -2.04 -23.04 35.80
C ASP A 873 -0.92 -23.24 36.84
N ALA A 874 -0.66 -24.48 37.28
CA ALA A 874 0.53 -24.81 38.07
C ALA A 874 1.83 -24.62 37.26
N LEU A 875 1.85 -25.04 35.99
CA LEU A 875 2.98 -24.85 35.07
C LEU A 875 3.25 -23.36 34.78
N VAL A 876 2.20 -22.59 34.49
CA VAL A 876 2.26 -21.12 34.31
C VAL A 876 2.71 -20.44 35.60
N SER A 877 2.18 -20.85 36.76
CA SER A 877 2.60 -20.33 38.07
C SER A 877 4.07 -20.62 38.38
N ALA A 878 4.59 -21.80 38.00
CA ALA A 878 6.00 -22.15 38.15
C ALA A 878 6.90 -21.30 37.23
N ALA A 879 6.50 -21.09 35.97
CA ALA A 879 7.22 -20.23 35.02
C ALA A 879 7.25 -18.76 35.48
N ILE A 880 6.09 -18.21 35.88
CA ILE A 880 5.98 -16.86 36.45
C ILE A 880 6.84 -16.72 37.71
N LYS A 881 6.89 -17.75 38.57
CA LYS A 881 7.71 -17.73 39.79
C LYS A 881 9.21 -17.74 39.47
N ALA A 882 9.64 -18.48 38.45
CA ALA A 882 11.03 -18.50 38.00
C ALA A 882 11.47 -17.14 37.45
N ASP A 883 10.72 -16.54 36.52
CA ASP A 883 11.07 -15.26 35.88
C ASP A 883 11.05 -14.04 36.85
N ASN A 884 10.31 -14.17 37.96
CA ASN A 884 10.27 -13.18 39.04
C ASN A 884 11.40 -13.34 40.09
N THR A 885 12.30 -14.30 39.92
CA THR A 885 13.50 -14.51 40.76
C THR A 885 14.80 -14.29 39.99
N CYS A 886 15.86 -13.88 40.69
CA CYS A 886 17.18 -13.66 40.09
C CYS A 886 17.74 -14.94 39.45
N GLY A 887 18.06 -14.90 38.15
CA GLY A 887 18.55 -16.03 37.34
C GLY A 887 19.94 -16.58 37.68
N LEU A 888 20.46 -16.29 38.88
CA LEU A 888 21.67 -16.87 39.46
C LEU A 888 21.24 -17.91 40.50
N ALA A 889 21.60 -19.18 40.30
CA ALA A 889 21.07 -20.34 41.02
C ALA A 889 21.25 -20.38 42.57
N LYS A 890 21.85 -19.35 43.18
CA LYS A 890 22.00 -19.18 44.64
C LYS A 890 21.36 -17.89 45.16
N CYS A 891 20.62 -17.14 44.35
CA CYS A 891 20.05 -15.84 44.72
C CYS A 891 18.51 -15.86 44.72
N THR A 892 17.91 -15.72 45.89
CA THR A 892 16.45 -15.66 46.09
C THR A 892 15.86 -14.25 45.98
N ALA A 893 16.64 -13.26 45.55
CA ALA A 893 16.16 -11.88 45.38
C ALA A 893 15.12 -11.81 44.26
N SER A 894 14.00 -11.12 44.52
CA SER A 894 13.00 -10.86 43.50
C SER A 894 13.46 -9.79 42.52
N VAL A 895 13.19 -10.01 41.24
CA VAL A 895 13.56 -9.12 40.13
C VAL A 895 12.38 -8.31 39.58
N VAL A 896 11.19 -8.42 40.20
CA VAL A 896 9.94 -7.77 39.78
C VAL A 896 10.07 -6.24 39.66
N THR A 897 10.74 -5.59 40.62
CA THR A 897 10.81 -4.11 40.70
C THR A 897 12.19 -3.52 40.41
N LEU A 898 13.27 -4.29 40.58
CA LEU A 898 14.66 -3.82 40.40
C LEU A 898 15.55 -4.89 39.73
N GLY A 899 14.95 -5.68 38.83
CA GLY A 899 15.68 -6.61 37.97
C GLY A 899 16.28 -5.91 36.75
N GLN A 900 17.51 -6.28 36.38
CA GLN A 900 18.09 -5.95 35.08
C GLN A 900 18.29 -7.22 34.25
N LEU A 901 18.05 -7.11 32.94
CA LEU A 901 18.21 -8.20 31.98
C LEU A 901 19.67 -8.26 31.50
N CYS A 902 20.32 -9.43 31.54
CA CYS A 902 21.60 -9.59 30.86
C CYS A 902 21.40 -9.77 29.36
N GLN A 903 22.01 -8.88 28.56
CA GLN A 903 21.95 -8.91 27.09
C GLN A 903 22.62 -10.14 26.44
N HIS A 904 23.36 -10.95 27.20
CA HIS A 904 24.12 -12.11 26.67
C HIS A 904 23.50 -13.49 27.02
N CYS A 905 22.49 -13.53 27.89
CA CYS A 905 21.76 -14.76 28.24
C CYS A 905 20.24 -14.57 28.44
N SER A 906 19.73 -13.35 28.28
CA SER A 906 18.30 -12.99 28.36
C SER A 906 17.62 -13.37 29.67
N ARG A 907 18.37 -13.52 30.77
CA ARG A 907 17.84 -13.74 32.12
C ARG A 907 17.85 -12.45 32.94
N ARG A 908 16.89 -12.32 33.85
CA ARG A 908 16.80 -11.21 34.81
C ARG A 908 17.63 -11.50 36.06
N TYR A 909 18.38 -10.51 36.51
CA TYR A 909 19.22 -10.56 37.71
C TYR A 909 18.95 -9.35 38.60
N CYS A 910 19.11 -9.50 39.92
CA CYS A 910 19.07 -8.36 40.82
C CYS A 910 20.32 -7.47 40.66
N LEU A 911 20.27 -6.24 41.14
CA LEU A 911 21.35 -5.24 40.97
C LEU A 911 22.74 -5.70 41.45
N SER A 912 22.85 -6.69 42.35
CA SER A 912 24.13 -7.27 42.77
C SER A 912 24.72 -8.31 41.81
N HIS A 913 23.92 -8.88 40.89
CA HIS A 913 24.29 -10.00 40.02
C HIS A 913 24.06 -9.73 38.52
N HIS A 914 23.71 -8.49 38.16
CA HIS A 914 23.45 -8.09 36.77
C HIS A 914 24.72 -7.99 35.90
N LEU A 915 25.89 -7.82 36.52
CA LEU A 915 27.16 -7.70 35.82
C LEU A 915 27.52 -9.03 35.12
N PRO A 916 27.84 -9.04 33.81
CA PRO A 916 28.10 -10.28 33.06
C PRO A 916 29.13 -11.23 33.68
N GLU A 917 30.19 -10.71 34.30
CA GLU A 917 31.19 -11.53 35.01
C GLU A 917 30.58 -12.35 36.16
N THR A 918 29.60 -11.79 36.88
CA THR A 918 29.07 -12.37 38.13
C THR A 918 28.15 -13.58 37.91
N HIS A 919 27.61 -13.75 36.70
CA HIS A 919 26.74 -14.86 36.34
C HIS A 919 27.23 -15.65 35.11
N GLY A 920 28.52 -15.54 34.76
CA GLY A 920 29.18 -16.37 33.74
C GLY A 920 29.05 -15.90 32.28
N CYS A 921 28.53 -14.69 32.03
CA CYS A 921 28.48 -14.09 30.69
C CYS A 921 29.68 -13.18 30.36
N GLY A 922 30.63 -13.01 31.29
CA GLY A 922 31.76 -12.10 31.15
C GLY A 922 32.64 -12.33 29.91
N GLU A 923 32.81 -13.57 29.46
CA GLU A 923 33.56 -13.86 28.23
C GLU A 923 32.80 -13.44 26.97
N ARG A 924 31.48 -13.65 26.92
CA ARG A 924 30.62 -13.16 25.83
C ARG A 924 30.61 -11.63 25.78
N ALA A 925 30.56 -10.97 26.94
CA ALA A 925 30.68 -9.52 27.04
C ALA A 925 32.04 -8.99 26.54
N ARG A 926 33.14 -9.64 26.93
CA ARG A 926 34.50 -9.30 26.47
C ARG A 926 34.70 -9.55 24.97
N ALA A 927 34.13 -10.63 24.41
CA ALA A 927 34.15 -10.91 22.99
C ALA A 927 33.39 -9.84 22.20
N HIS A 928 32.16 -9.52 22.60
CA HIS A 928 31.34 -8.47 22.00
C HIS A 928 32.02 -7.08 22.08
N ALA A 929 32.65 -6.75 23.21
CA ALA A 929 33.42 -5.51 23.35
C ALA A 929 34.63 -5.45 22.39
N ARG A 930 35.37 -6.56 22.24
CA ARG A 930 36.48 -6.65 21.26
C ARG A 930 35.99 -6.51 19.82
N GLN A 931 34.86 -7.14 19.49
CA GLN A 931 34.27 -7.06 18.15
C GLN A 931 33.85 -5.62 17.80
N ARG A 932 33.22 -4.89 18.73
CA ARG A 932 32.95 -3.46 18.55
C ARG A 932 34.21 -2.63 18.37
N ILE A 933 35.26 -2.85 19.18
CA ILE A 933 36.54 -2.13 19.03
C ILE A 933 37.16 -2.38 17.64
N SER A 934 36.99 -3.57 17.04
CA SER A 934 37.42 -3.83 15.66
C SER A 934 36.51 -3.24 14.56
N GLN A 935 35.25 -2.91 14.87
CA GLN A 935 34.31 -2.27 13.93
C GLN A 935 34.39 -0.74 13.99
N GLU A 936 34.47 -0.18 15.20
CA GLU A 936 34.42 1.26 15.46
C GLU A 936 35.80 1.94 15.38
N GLY A 937 36.89 1.15 15.31
CA GLY A 937 38.27 1.60 15.02
C GLY A 937 38.96 2.44 16.12
N VAL A 938 38.20 3.03 17.03
CA VAL A 938 38.69 3.90 18.10
C VAL A 938 38.85 3.12 19.41
N PRO A 939 40.08 2.95 19.95
CA PRO A 939 40.28 2.38 21.27
C PRO A 939 39.86 3.40 22.35
N TYR A 940 38.61 3.35 22.79
CA TYR A 940 38.12 4.21 23.87
C TYR A 940 38.85 3.89 25.18
N ALA A 941 39.69 4.83 25.64
CA ALA A 941 40.49 4.65 26.84
C ALA A 941 39.58 4.62 28.09
N GLY A 942 39.45 3.44 28.71
CA GLY A 942 38.75 3.29 29.98
C GLY A 942 39.44 4.10 31.09
N SER A 943 38.68 5.01 31.72
CA SER A 943 39.02 5.72 32.97
C SER A 943 40.44 6.32 33.05
N GLY A 944 40.65 7.55 32.54
CA GLY A 944 42.01 8.11 32.44
C GLY A 944 42.24 9.62 32.52
N THR A 945 41.22 10.48 32.55
CA THR A 945 41.48 11.90 32.89
C THR A 945 41.86 11.99 34.36
N LYS A 946 43.14 12.25 34.66
CA LYS A 946 43.57 12.58 36.03
C LYS A 946 42.71 13.72 36.55
N ASP A 947 42.06 13.53 37.70
CA ASP A 947 41.51 14.64 38.46
C ASP A 947 42.59 15.71 38.62
N ARG A 948 42.28 16.96 38.20
CA ARG A 948 42.98 18.12 38.77
C ARG A 948 42.65 18.11 40.25
N SER A 949 43.61 17.68 41.07
CA SER A 949 43.43 17.54 42.51
C SER A 949 42.86 18.84 43.07
N LEU A 950 41.61 18.78 43.54
CA LEU A 950 40.98 19.89 44.21
C LEU A 950 41.85 20.28 45.40
N ASP A 951 42.27 21.55 45.41
CA ASP A 951 43.05 22.19 46.47
C ASP A 951 42.67 21.62 47.85
N PRO A 952 43.63 21.08 48.63
CA PRO A 952 43.36 20.49 49.94
C PRO A 952 42.52 21.38 50.87
N ALA A 953 42.68 22.71 50.79
CA ALA A 953 41.86 23.65 51.57
C ALA A 953 40.39 23.63 51.11
N LYS A 954 40.12 23.69 49.80
CA LYS A 954 38.76 23.50 49.25
C LYS A 954 38.19 22.12 49.56
N ARG A 955 38.98 21.04 49.47
CA ARG A 955 38.53 19.68 49.81
C ARG A 955 38.12 19.58 51.29
N ALA A 956 38.92 20.11 52.21
CA ALA A 956 38.60 20.16 53.64
C ALA A 956 37.37 21.06 53.93
N GLN A 957 37.22 22.19 53.24
CA GLN A 957 36.08 23.08 53.39
C GLN A 957 34.77 22.44 52.90
N LEU A 958 34.81 21.70 51.78
CA LEU A 958 33.67 20.94 51.25
C LEU A 958 33.30 19.77 52.16
N GLN A 959 34.28 19.03 52.69
CA GLN A 959 34.06 17.96 53.67
C GLN A 959 33.33 18.50 54.91
N ARG A 960 33.85 19.55 55.56
CA ARG A 960 33.21 20.18 56.73
C ARG A 960 31.81 20.73 56.43
N ARG A 961 31.54 21.17 55.19
CA ARG A 961 30.18 21.57 54.76
C ARG A 961 29.25 20.37 54.59
N LEU A 962 29.74 19.24 54.08
CA LEU A 962 28.99 18.00 53.95
C LEU A 962 28.62 17.44 55.33
N ASP A 963 29.61 17.32 56.22
CA ASP A 963 29.45 16.78 57.57
C ASP A 963 28.43 17.61 58.37
N LYS A 964 28.54 18.95 58.35
CA LYS A 964 27.58 19.86 59.00
C LYS A 964 26.16 19.76 58.44
N LYS A 965 26.01 19.38 57.15
CA LYS A 965 24.71 19.13 56.51
C LYS A 965 24.13 17.77 56.90
N LEU A 966 24.98 16.75 57.04
CA LEU A 966 24.62 15.42 57.55
C LEU A 966 24.18 15.48 59.01
N ASP A 967 24.85 16.28 59.85
CA ASP A 967 24.44 16.53 61.24
C ASP A 967 23.07 17.23 61.32
N GLN A 968 22.82 18.26 60.50
CA GLN A 968 21.50 18.89 60.42
C GLN A 968 20.39 17.89 60.03
N LEU A 969 20.63 17.07 59.00
CA LEU A 969 19.67 16.04 58.56
C LEU A 969 19.49 14.94 59.61
N THR A 970 20.53 14.60 60.36
CA THR A 970 20.47 13.60 61.45
C THR A 970 19.73 14.17 62.67
N GLY A 971 19.92 15.45 62.98
CA GLY A 971 19.15 16.19 63.99
C GLY A 971 17.66 16.23 63.65
N GLN A 972 17.30 16.60 62.42
CA GLN A 972 15.92 16.58 61.93
C GLN A 972 15.28 15.18 62.01
N ARG A 973 16.05 14.11 61.72
CA ARG A 973 15.61 12.71 61.86
C ARG A 973 15.46 12.26 63.32
N ARG A 974 16.25 12.81 64.26
CA ARG A 974 16.11 12.55 65.70
C ARG A 974 14.94 13.32 66.33
N GLY A 975 14.70 14.57 65.91
CA GLY A 975 13.55 15.37 66.36
C GLY A 975 12.22 14.67 66.10
N LYS A 976 11.95 14.32 64.84
CA LYS A 976 10.73 13.61 64.41
C LYS A 976 10.53 12.20 64.99
N ARG A 977 11.46 11.69 65.82
CA ARG A 977 11.29 10.44 66.58
C ARG A 977 10.92 10.64 68.05
N LYS A 978 10.98 11.86 68.61
CA LYS A 978 10.50 12.14 69.99
C LYS A 978 9.03 12.54 70.07
N GLU A 979 8.40 12.98 68.97
CA GLU A 979 6.98 13.39 68.91
C GLU A 979 6.00 12.24 68.60
N LYS A 980 6.46 10.98 68.61
CA LYS A 980 5.61 9.78 68.46
C LYS A 980 5.85 8.77 69.58
N GLY A 981 6.00 9.27 70.79
CA GLY A 981 6.40 8.51 71.99
C GLY A 981 5.97 9.15 73.32
N LYS A 982 4.88 9.92 73.28
CA LYS A 982 4.05 10.36 74.41
C LYS A 982 2.63 10.56 73.89
#